data_AF-A0A8D0H8Z8-F1
#
_entry.id   AF-A0A8D0H8Z8-F1
#
_cell.length_a   1.000
_cell.length_b   1.000
_cell.length_c   1.000
_cell.angle_alpha   90.00
_cell.angle_beta   90.00
_cell.angle_gamma   90.00
#
_symmetry.space_group_name_H-M   'P 1'
#
loop_
_entity.id
_entity.type
_entity.pdbx_description
1 polymer ?
#
loop_
_entity_poly.entity_id
_entity_poly.type
_entity_poly.pdbx_seq_one_letter_code
_entity_poly.pdbx_strand_id
1 'polypeptide(L)'
;MRPEIAQLLTPHIYQELENHPSVLKYENIKGVLSNLFFVEHDFPEQEIHEGKSHQNPHEAQFVVELCKYFLCQDYLPSQITILTTYTGQLFCLRKLMPAKTFAGVKVHVVDKYQGEENDLILLSLVRSNREERAGFLQISNRICVALSRAKKGLYCIGNMAMLGKVPLWSRIIHTLREKGHIGSSLTLCFQNHPDTKTPVSNAADFGRVPEGGCSRPCEFRLSCGNVCTRACHPYDLEHKEFQCMKTCQKVLCGDGHRCPQLCFEPCGECMVKVSKTIPKCCHQQMVPCSVPEREFCCQEPCQQSLKCGHRCGLTCGQECLGRCPVPVTVTLRCGHSQEVKCCVVADLEFGRPVACKTKCPEMLECGHPCAGSCHACFEGRFHEQCKSPCKRFLICSHQCQQPCTAECPPCQQACQNRCVHSHCKKKCGELCTPCIEPCEWRCQHYQCTKLCSEPCDRPRCDVPCPKRLPCGHPCIGVCGEPCPRKCRVCHHDAVTQIFFGFEDEPDAHFVQLEDCGHVFEIQGFDRYMDEDESAIKLKVCPSCQTPIRKNLRYGTIVKRRLEEIERVKERIQGPGGEIVASRLRLQTLLLGKGVLQKNLPLKYLLLREKLAQPDLSTRSLGLIENLLGFYTRLAELTSSLAQVELGEREGLRKRLADVEGWLDRRRISLSTQELRELQSEFQRLTYLLALLARCRMAAGKIDAASAGEIGAMRQVLEGTGKFTPDDERLVKVKMEALKAALPESGLGISEEERVQIVEAMGFPRGHWFKCRNGHVYAISDCGGAMERSRCPECQGIIGGENHALDRSNELAPEMDGATHAAWSEIANNMLNFAELHRFH
;
A
#
# COMPACT_ATOMS: atom_id res chain seq x y z
N MET A 1 -1.26 -18.34 49.02
CA MET A 1 0.17 -17.95 49.12
C MET A 1 0.92 -18.95 49.99
N ARG A 2 2.25 -19.02 49.89
CA ARG A 2 3.08 -19.81 50.81
C ARG A 2 2.83 -19.45 52.29
N PRO A 3 2.96 -20.41 53.22
CA PRO A 3 2.78 -20.14 54.66
C PRO A 3 3.69 -19.02 55.20
N GLU A 4 4.94 -18.96 54.75
CA GLU A 4 5.90 -17.91 55.13
C GLU A 4 5.37 -16.50 54.84
N ILE A 5 4.64 -16.33 53.73
CA ILE A 5 4.04 -15.05 53.32
C ILE A 5 2.73 -14.82 54.09
N ALA A 6 1.91 -15.87 54.27
CA ALA A 6 0.65 -15.79 55.01
C ALA A 6 0.84 -15.36 56.48
N GLN A 7 1.96 -15.76 57.10
CA GLN A 7 2.34 -15.37 58.48
C GLN A 7 2.53 -13.85 58.66
N LEU A 8 2.73 -13.08 57.58
CA LEU A 8 2.75 -11.62 57.67
C LEU A 8 1.36 -11.03 57.94
N LEU A 9 0.31 -11.77 57.56
CA LEU A 9 -1.08 -11.36 57.69
C LEU A 9 -1.75 -11.90 58.96
N THR A 10 -1.27 -13.02 59.50
CA THR A 10 -1.85 -13.70 60.69
C THR A 10 -0.79 -13.86 61.78
N PRO A 11 -1.05 -13.41 63.02
CA PRO A 11 -2.32 -12.91 63.58
C PRO A 11 -2.54 -11.38 63.41
N HIS A 12 -1.70 -10.68 62.64
CA HIS A 12 -1.59 -9.22 62.68
C HIS A 12 -2.75 -8.45 62.04
N ILE A 13 -3.37 -9.03 61.02
CA ILE A 13 -4.47 -8.48 60.22
C ILE A 13 -5.69 -9.41 60.31
N TYR A 14 -5.47 -10.72 60.18
CA TYR A 14 -6.49 -11.75 60.36
C TYR A 14 -6.20 -12.57 61.61
N GLN A 15 -7.21 -12.80 62.44
CA GLN A 15 -7.09 -13.63 63.65
C GLN A 15 -6.81 -15.09 63.31
N GLU A 16 -7.51 -15.63 62.31
CA GLU A 16 -7.37 -17.01 61.85
C GLU A 16 -7.26 -17.03 60.32
N LEU A 17 -6.23 -17.71 59.80
CA LEU A 17 -6.02 -17.94 58.37
C LEU A 17 -5.34 -19.31 58.18
N GLU A 18 -6.04 -20.22 57.51
CA GLU A 18 -5.55 -21.57 57.28
C GLU A 18 -4.82 -21.71 55.92
N ASN A 19 -3.80 -22.55 55.88
CA ASN A 19 -3.06 -22.85 54.66
C ASN A 19 -3.60 -24.11 53.99
N HIS A 20 -4.13 -23.97 52.77
CA HIS A 20 -4.57 -25.12 51.98
C HIS A 20 -3.38 -26.05 51.63
N PRO A 21 -3.52 -27.40 51.64
CA PRO A 21 -2.40 -28.32 51.37
C PRO A 21 -1.66 -28.11 50.05
N SER A 22 -2.30 -27.49 49.06
CA SER A 22 -1.67 -27.16 47.77
C SER A 22 -0.55 -26.12 47.88
N VAL A 23 -0.63 -25.17 48.82
CA VAL A 23 0.38 -24.10 48.96
C VAL A 23 1.66 -24.60 49.63
N LEU A 24 1.60 -25.73 50.33
CA LEU A 24 2.74 -26.41 50.94
C LEU A 24 3.63 -27.10 49.90
N LYS A 25 3.10 -27.38 48.71
CA LYS A 25 3.79 -28.07 47.61
C LYS A 25 4.49 -27.12 46.63
N TYR A 26 4.43 -25.80 46.86
CA TYR A 26 5.09 -24.84 45.99
C TYR A 26 6.61 -25.02 46.05
N GLU A 27 7.29 -24.92 44.91
CA GLU A 27 8.75 -24.96 44.80
C GLU A 27 9.40 -23.72 45.42
N ASN A 28 10.67 -23.82 45.82
CA ASN A 28 11.44 -22.67 46.30
C ASN A 28 11.82 -21.76 45.14
N ILE A 29 11.97 -20.47 45.40
CA ILE A 29 12.37 -19.49 44.39
C ILE A 29 13.82 -19.75 43.98
N LYS A 30 14.04 -19.87 42.67
CA LYS A 30 15.35 -20.07 42.06
C LYS A 30 16.18 -18.79 42.21
N GLY A 31 17.47 -18.96 42.46
CA GLY A 31 18.42 -17.85 42.49
C GLY A 31 18.56 -17.15 43.85
N VAL A 32 17.82 -17.54 44.88
CA VAL A 32 17.75 -16.86 46.18
C VAL A 32 17.61 -17.86 47.32
N LEU A 33 18.12 -17.51 48.51
CA LEU A 33 18.10 -18.42 49.67
C LEU A 33 16.75 -18.46 50.41
N SER A 34 15.96 -17.38 50.32
CA SER A 34 14.66 -17.26 50.99
C SER A 34 13.58 -16.87 49.99
N ASN A 35 12.37 -17.42 50.17
CA ASN A 35 11.20 -17.09 49.35
C ASN A 35 10.55 -15.76 49.76
N LEU A 36 10.88 -15.26 50.95
CA LEU A 36 10.37 -14.02 51.51
C LEU A 36 11.55 -13.25 52.11
N PHE A 37 11.79 -12.02 51.62
CA PHE A 37 12.84 -11.19 52.19
C PHE A 37 12.57 -9.69 52.04
N PHE A 38 12.88 -8.93 53.10
CA PHE A 38 12.71 -7.50 53.18
C PHE A 38 14.08 -6.83 53.27
N VAL A 39 14.43 -6.07 52.23
CA VAL A 39 15.66 -5.29 52.16
C VAL A 39 15.42 -3.92 52.79
N GLU A 40 16.12 -3.64 53.88
CA GLU A 40 16.03 -2.36 54.57
C GLU A 40 17.08 -1.36 54.06
N HIS A 41 16.69 -0.09 53.94
CA HIS A 41 17.59 1.01 53.59
C HIS A 41 17.14 2.33 54.21
N ASP A 42 18.00 3.36 54.14
CA ASP A 42 17.74 4.71 54.64
C ASP A 42 17.81 5.81 53.56
N PHE A 43 18.05 5.44 52.29
CA PHE A 43 18.08 6.38 51.17
C PHE A 43 16.81 7.24 51.06
N PRO A 44 16.94 8.57 50.86
CA PRO A 44 15.80 9.50 50.88
C PRO A 44 14.90 9.40 49.64
N GLU A 45 13.62 9.66 49.83
CA GLU A 45 12.63 9.82 48.76
C GLU A 45 12.79 11.17 48.02
N GLN A 46 12.21 11.26 46.81
CA GLN A 46 12.09 12.47 46.01
C GLN A 46 10.61 12.79 45.75
N GLU A 47 10.24 14.05 45.84
CA GLU A 47 8.89 14.54 45.54
C GLU A 47 8.79 15.01 44.08
N ILE A 48 7.68 14.68 43.42
CA ILE A 48 7.40 15.11 42.05
C ILE A 48 6.41 16.27 42.10
N HIS A 49 6.83 17.44 41.59
CA HIS A 49 6.05 18.69 41.63
C HIS A 49 4.70 18.59 40.89
N GLU A 50 4.62 17.82 39.80
CA GLU A 50 3.36 17.51 39.12
C GLU A 50 2.63 16.35 39.81
N GLY A 51 1.61 16.68 40.61
CA GLY A 51 0.66 15.70 41.16
C GLY A 51 0.92 15.21 42.60
N LYS A 52 1.84 15.83 43.36
CA LYS A 52 2.12 15.51 44.79
C LYS A 52 2.38 14.01 45.03
N SER A 53 3.17 13.40 44.15
CA SER A 53 3.53 11.97 44.24
C SER A 53 5.00 11.80 44.60
N HIS A 54 5.35 10.64 45.13
CA HIS A 54 6.70 10.34 45.62
C HIS A 54 7.36 9.26 44.77
N GLN A 55 8.69 9.32 44.67
CA GLN A 55 9.51 8.28 44.06
C GLN A 55 10.77 8.06 44.89
N ASN A 56 11.33 6.85 44.80
CA ASN A 56 12.61 6.51 45.39
C ASN A 56 13.47 5.82 44.32
N PRO A 57 14.43 6.56 43.70
CA PRO A 57 15.27 6.01 42.65
C PRO A 57 16.10 4.80 43.10
N HIS A 58 16.54 4.76 44.37
CA HIS A 58 17.32 3.65 44.91
C HIS A 58 16.49 2.35 44.91
N GLU A 59 15.27 2.40 45.44
CA GLU A 59 14.34 1.27 45.40
C GLU A 59 14.00 0.85 43.97
N ALA A 60 13.77 1.82 43.08
CA ALA A 60 13.40 1.55 41.69
C ALA A 60 14.52 0.79 40.95
N GLN A 61 15.77 1.26 41.08
CA GLN A 61 16.93 0.61 40.46
C GLN A 61 17.14 -0.80 41.02
N PHE A 62 17.03 -0.98 42.33
CA PHE A 62 17.18 -2.29 42.96
C PHE A 62 16.14 -3.29 42.45
N VAL A 63 14.87 -2.89 42.41
CA VAL A 63 13.76 -3.77 41.97
C VAL A 63 13.90 -4.13 40.50
N VAL A 64 14.36 -3.20 39.65
CA VAL A 64 14.58 -3.47 38.22
C VAL A 64 15.72 -4.47 38.00
N GLU A 65 16.86 -4.31 38.69
CA GLU A 65 17.97 -5.28 38.59
C GLU A 65 17.59 -6.64 39.20
N LEU A 66 16.81 -6.66 40.28
CA LEU A 66 16.29 -7.91 40.85
C LEU A 66 15.31 -8.60 39.89
N CYS A 67 14.44 -7.85 39.21
CA CYS A 67 13.55 -8.39 38.19
C CYS A 67 14.35 -9.01 37.04
N LYS A 68 15.39 -8.30 36.57
CA LYS A 68 16.28 -8.78 35.51
C LYS A 68 17.01 -10.06 35.93
N TYR A 69 17.47 -10.11 37.18
CA TYR A 69 18.08 -11.31 37.75
C TYR A 69 17.12 -12.50 37.72
N PHE A 70 15.85 -12.33 38.12
CA PHE A 70 14.86 -13.41 38.06
C PHE A 70 14.54 -13.85 36.62
N LEU A 71 14.48 -12.92 35.66
CA LEU A 71 14.34 -13.30 34.25
C LEU A 71 15.51 -14.17 33.76
N CYS A 72 16.73 -13.95 34.27
CA CYS A 72 17.87 -14.82 33.99
C CYS A 72 17.73 -16.21 34.63
N GLN A 73 16.98 -16.38 35.73
CA GLN A 73 16.74 -17.68 36.39
C GLN A 73 15.64 -18.53 35.72
N ASP A 74 15.35 -18.28 34.45
CA ASP A 74 14.27 -18.91 33.67
C ASP A 74 12.84 -18.65 34.22
N TYR A 75 12.61 -17.52 34.90
CA TYR A 75 11.23 -17.08 35.19
C TYR A 75 10.62 -16.39 33.98
N LEU A 76 9.39 -16.78 33.60
CA LEU A 76 8.68 -16.11 32.53
C LEU A 76 8.29 -14.68 32.97
N PRO A 77 8.35 -13.68 32.08
CA PRO A 77 7.94 -12.31 32.39
C PRO A 77 6.53 -12.21 33.01
N SER A 78 5.59 -13.05 32.56
CA SER A 78 4.21 -13.09 33.06
C SER A 78 4.09 -13.54 34.53
N GLN A 79 5.09 -14.25 35.06
CA GLN A 79 5.13 -14.74 36.45
C GLN A 79 5.59 -13.69 37.46
N ILE A 80 6.07 -12.53 36.98
CA ILE A 80 6.63 -11.46 37.83
C ILE A 80 5.74 -10.23 37.76
N THR A 81 5.36 -9.71 38.93
CA THR A 81 4.72 -8.39 39.05
C THR A 81 5.54 -7.49 39.97
N ILE A 82 5.80 -6.27 39.53
CA ILE A 82 6.34 -5.20 40.39
C ILE A 82 5.18 -4.35 40.91
N LEU A 83 5.10 -4.23 42.24
CA LEU A 83 4.13 -3.40 42.93
C LEU A 83 4.80 -2.21 43.60
N THR A 84 4.12 -1.07 43.55
CA THR A 84 4.54 0.13 44.25
C THR A 84 3.35 0.87 44.86
N THR A 85 3.59 1.66 45.89
CA THR A 85 2.56 2.42 46.62
C THR A 85 2.26 3.79 46.02
N TYR A 86 3.14 4.33 45.16
CA TYR A 86 2.99 5.67 44.57
C TYR A 86 3.05 5.67 43.05
N THR A 87 2.26 6.55 42.44
CA THR A 87 2.23 6.73 40.98
C THR A 87 3.54 7.31 40.43
N GLY A 88 4.25 8.15 41.19
CA GLY A 88 5.56 8.67 40.82
C GLY A 88 6.57 7.55 40.62
N GLN A 89 6.63 6.62 41.58
CA GLN A 89 7.46 5.43 41.47
C GLN A 89 7.07 4.51 40.30
N LEU A 90 5.78 4.39 39.98
CA LEU A 90 5.33 3.63 38.80
C LEU A 90 5.95 4.19 37.51
N PHE A 91 5.96 5.51 37.34
CA PHE A 91 6.58 6.15 36.16
C PHE A 91 8.10 5.99 36.16
N CYS A 92 8.74 6.11 37.33
CA CYS A 92 10.17 5.88 37.49
C CYS A 92 10.57 4.46 37.05
N LEU A 93 9.86 3.44 37.54
CA LEU A 93 10.07 2.03 37.17
C LEU A 93 9.89 1.79 35.68
N ARG A 94 8.81 2.32 35.07
CA ARG A 94 8.56 2.17 33.62
C ARG A 94 9.65 2.81 32.76
N LYS A 95 10.26 3.92 33.22
CA LYS A 95 11.38 4.55 32.52
C LYS A 95 12.65 3.69 32.54
N LEU A 96 12.87 2.95 33.62
CA LEU A 96 14.03 2.06 33.79
C LEU A 96 13.86 0.69 33.12
N MET A 97 12.65 0.34 32.67
CA MET A 97 12.32 -0.99 32.12
C MET A 97 12.04 -0.95 30.60
N PRO A 98 13.06 -1.06 29.73
CA PRO A 98 12.87 -1.11 28.28
C PRO A 98 12.11 -2.36 27.81
N ALA A 99 11.20 -2.18 26.85
CA ALA A 99 10.36 -3.26 26.34
C ALA A 99 11.14 -4.45 25.77
N LYS A 100 12.34 -4.25 25.20
CA LYS A 100 13.18 -5.32 24.65
C LYS A 100 13.54 -6.40 25.69
N THR A 101 13.65 -6.01 26.96
CA THR A 101 14.11 -6.90 28.05
C THR A 101 12.97 -7.34 28.96
N PHE A 102 12.00 -6.45 29.22
CA PHE A 102 10.96 -6.65 30.23
C PHE A 102 9.56 -6.86 29.65
N ALA A 103 9.45 -7.17 28.35
CA ALA A 103 8.16 -7.44 27.72
C ALA A 103 7.40 -8.55 28.47
N GLY A 104 6.21 -8.21 28.98
CA GLY A 104 5.34 -9.14 29.72
C GLY A 104 5.38 -9.02 31.24
N VAL A 105 6.34 -8.29 31.82
CA VAL A 105 6.37 -8.01 33.27
C VAL A 105 5.31 -6.96 33.62
N LYS A 106 4.46 -7.26 34.60
CA LYS A 106 3.41 -6.33 35.07
C LYS A 106 3.98 -5.31 36.07
N VAL A 107 3.64 -4.02 35.94
CA VAL A 107 4.00 -2.97 36.90
C VAL A 107 2.77 -2.15 37.27
N HIS A 108 2.35 -2.21 38.53
CA HIS A 108 1.11 -1.59 39.02
C HIS A 108 1.27 -0.88 40.37
N VAL A 109 0.37 0.07 40.62
CA VAL A 109 0.18 0.62 41.96
C VAL A 109 -0.70 -0.34 42.77
N VAL A 110 -0.41 -0.54 44.05
CA VAL A 110 -1.11 -1.48 44.96
C VAL A 110 -2.65 -1.33 44.87
N ASP A 111 -3.18 -0.10 44.88
CA ASP A 111 -4.63 0.17 44.79
C ASP A 111 -5.29 -0.40 43.51
N LYS A 112 -4.53 -0.48 42.41
CA LYS A 112 -5.04 -0.97 41.11
C LYS A 112 -4.85 -2.48 40.93
N TYR A 113 -4.27 -3.17 41.91
CA TYR A 113 -3.91 -4.60 41.84
C TYR A 113 -4.73 -5.46 42.80
N GLN A 114 -5.84 -4.92 43.32
CA GLN A 114 -6.73 -5.64 44.22
C GLN A 114 -7.44 -6.79 43.49
N GLY A 115 -7.39 -7.99 44.06
CA GLY A 115 -8.02 -9.18 43.49
C GLY A 115 -7.14 -9.94 42.48
N GLU A 116 -6.00 -9.39 42.09
CA GLU A 116 -4.98 -10.12 41.32
C GLU A 116 -3.96 -10.80 42.24
N GLU A 117 -3.29 -11.83 41.72
CA GLU A 117 -2.16 -12.52 42.35
C GLU A 117 -1.11 -12.89 41.28
N ASN A 118 0.14 -13.05 41.68
CA ASN A 118 1.19 -13.58 40.79
C ASN A 118 2.20 -14.46 41.55
N ASP A 119 2.97 -15.26 40.81
CA ASP A 119 3.97 -16.16 41.38
C ASP A 119 5.03 -15.40 42.19
N LEU A 120 5.59 -14.34 41.59
CA LEU A 120 6.61 -13.48 42.18
C LEU A 120 6.14 -12.03 42.26
N ILE A 121 6.22 -11.43 43.47
CA ILE A 121 5.95 -10.02 43.69
C ILE A 121 7.21 -9.31 44.18
N LEU A 122 7.57 -8.24 43.49
CA LEU A 122 8.61 -7.30 43.91
C LEU A 122 7.95 -6.00 44.38
N LEU A 123 8.10 -5.64 45.65
CA LEU A 123 7.37 -4.55 46.29
C LEU A 123 8.31 -3.40 46.68
N SER A 124 8.07 -2.21 46.13
CA SER A 124 8.74 -0.95 46.51
C SER A 124 7.81 -0.09 47.38
N LEU A 125 8.26 0.23 48.60
CA LEU A 125 7.49 1.00 49.60
C LEU A 125 7.64 2.52 49.44
N VAL A 126 8.71 2.98 48.81
CA VAL A 126 9.00 4.36 48.38
C VAL A 126 9.33 5.33 49.51
N ARG A 127 8.57 5.31 50.60
CA ARG A 127 8.64 6.35 51.64
C ARG A 127 9.90 6.23 52.48
N SER A 128 10.64 7.32 52.54
CA SER A 128 11.86 7.51 53.32
C SER A 128 12.14 9.01 53.46
N ASN A 129 11.66 9.62 54.55
CA ASN A 129 11.78 11.06 54.78
C ASN A 129 12.13 11.38 56.24
N ARG A 130 12.74 12.54 56.47
CA ARG A 130 13.21 12.99 57.80
C ARG A 130 12.07 13.30 58.79
N GLU A 131 10.88 13.57 58.27
CA GLU A 131 9.67 13.87 59.05
C GLU A 131 8.92 12.60 59.48
N GLU A 132 9.42 11.43 59.08
CA GLU A 132 8.90 10.11 59.43
C GLU A 132 7.43 9.88 59.05
N ARG A 133 6.98 10.56 57.99
CA ARG A 133 5.62 10.45 57.46
C ARG A 133 5.52 9.23 56.56
N ALA A 134 4.88 8.18 57.07
CA ALA A 134 4.61 6.95 56.31
C ALA A 134 3.47 7.08 55.28
N GLY A 135 2.61 8.11 55.40
CA GLY A 135 1.58 8.44 54.42
C GLY A 135 0.67 7.25 54.06
N PHE A 136 0.69 6.85 52.79
CA PHE A 136 -0.12 5.76 52.22
C PHE A 136 0.08 4.42 52.95
N LEU A 137 1.25 4.22 53.57
CA LEU A 137 1.66 3.01 54.28
C LEU A 137 1.16 2.94 55.74
N GLN A 138 0.32 3.88 56.18
CA GLN A 138 -0.34 3.81 57.50
C GLN A 138 -1.67 3.04 57.46
N ILE A 139 -2.24 2.83 56.26
CA ILE A 139 -3.57 2.24 56.08
C ILE A 139 -3.47 0.71 56.06
N SER A 140 -4.04 0.04 57.07
CA SER A 140 -3.99 -1.42 57.25
C SER A 140 -4.48 -2.21 56.02
N ASN A 141 -5.54 -1.75 55.36
CA ASN A 141 -6.06 -2.43 54.16
C ASN A 141 -5.06 -2.43 52.99
N ARG A 142 -4.29 -1.34 52.85
CA ARG A 142 -3.30 -1.20 51.77
C ARG A 142 -2.06 -2.04 52.06
N ILE A 143 -1.66 -2.13 53.32
CA ILE A 143 -0.60 -3.07 53.76
C ILE A 143 -1.04 -4.50 53.49
N CYS A 144 -2.28 -4.86 53.85
CA CYS A 144 -2.84 -6.19 53.58
C CYS A 144 -2.77 -6.51 52.08
N VAL A 145 -3.27 -5.62 51.22
CA VAL A 145 -3.23 -5.84 49.77
C VAL A 145 -1.79 -6.00 49.31
N ALA A 146 -0.86 -5.11 49.67
CA ALA A 146 0.54 -5.17 49.22
C ALA A 146 1.25 -6.49 49.57
N LEU A 147 1.01 -7.03 50.77
CA LEU A 147 1.69 -8.23 51.27
C LEU A 147 1.02 -9.55 50.82
N SER A 148 -0.22 -9.51 50.34
CA SER A 148 -1.02 -10.69 50.04
C SER A 148 -1.07 -11.10 48.56
N ARG A 149 -0.36 -10.40 47.67
CA ARG A 149 -0.43 -10.65 46.21
C ARG A 149 0.46 -11.79 45.71
N ALA A 150 1.43 -12.21 46.52
CA ALA A 150 2.44 -13.19 46.12
C ALA A 150 1.99 -14.63 46.39
N LYS A 151 2.10 -15.50 45.40
CA LYS A 151 1.81 -16.94 45.58
C LYS A 151 3.03 -17.68 46.11
N LYS A 152 4.20 -17.49 45.47
CA LYS A 152 5.43 -18.24 45.71
C LYS A 152 6.53 -17.40 46.35
N GLY A 153 6.75 -16.16 45.90
CA GLY A 153 7.84 -15.32 46.42
C GLY A 153 7.49 -13.85 46.56
N LEU A 154 7.91 -13.24 47.68
CA LEU A 154 7.70 -11.83 48.00
C LEU A 154 9.02 -11.17 48.40
N TYR A 155 9.47 -10.21 47.60
CA TYR A 155 10.68 -9.44 47.87
C TYR A 155 10.31 -7.97 48.01
N CYS A 156 10.60 -7.39 49.16
CA CYS A 156 10.24 -6.02 49.47
C CYS A 156 11.48 -5.18 49.73
N ILE A 157 11.48 -3.91 49.31
CA ILE A 157 12.50 -2.93 49.65
C ILE A 157 11.84 -1.66 50.21
N GLY A 158 12.40 -1.11 51.29
CA GLY A 158 11.91 0.13 51.90
C GLY A 158 12.63 0.52 53.19
N ASN A 159 12.28 1.71 53.71
CA ASN A 159 12.81 2.21 54.97
C ASN A 159 12.07 1.63 56.19
N MET A 160 12.55 0.49 56.68
CA MET A 160 11.94 -0.25 57.79
C MET A 160 12.09 0.47 59.13
N ALA A 161 13.14 1.28 59.32
CA ALA A 161 13.33 2.07 60.54
C ALA A 161 12.23 3.12 60.71
N MET A 162 11.84 3.78 59.62
CA MET A 162 10.74 4.73 59.59
C MET A 162 9.38 4.01 59.71
N LEU A 163 9.18 2.95 58.94
CA LEU A 163 7.89 2.23 58.92
C LEU A 163 7.59 1.50 60.23
N GLY A 164 8.61 1.08 60.98
CA GLY A 164 8.46 0.43 62.29
C GLY A 164 7.74 1.29 63.34
N LYS A 165 7.60 2.60 63.11
CA LYS A 165 6.81 3.51 63.97
C LYS A 165 5.29 3.35 63.76
N VAL A 166 4.86 2.75 62.65
CA VAL A 166 3.45 2.43 62.41
C VAL A 166 3.11 1.12 63.13
N PRO A 167 2.05 1.06 63.96
CA PRO A 167 1.77 -0.11 64.80
C PRO A 167 1.70 -1.45 64.06
N LEU A 168 1.06 -1.48 62.89
CA LEU A 168 0.94 -2.72 62.09
C LEU A 168 2.30 -3.14 61.50
N TRP A 169 3.05 -2.20 60.94
CA TRP A 169 4.39 -2.47 60.42
C TRP A 169 5.36 -2.91 61.51
N SER A 170 5.25 -2.35 62.72
CA SER A 170 6.04 -2.76 63.88
C SER A 170 5.91 -4.26 64.16
N ARG A 171 4.67 -4.78 64.17
CA ARG A 171 4.39 -6.21 64.38
C ARG A 171 4.89 -7.09 63.23
N ILE A 172 4.73 -6.63 62.00
CA ILE A 172 5.21 -7.34 60.80
C ILE A 172 6.74 -7.40 60.80
N ILE A 173 7.42 -6.29 61.07
CA ILE A 173 8.88 -6.19 61.14
C ILE A 173 9.42 -7.07 62.27
N HIS A 174 8.74 -7.12 63.43
CA HIS A 174 9.11 -8.03 64.51
C HIS A 174 9.07 -9.49 64.05
N THR A 175 7.99 -9.91 63.39
CA THR A 175 7.85 -11.27 62.83
C THR A 175 8.95 -11.58 61.80
N LEU A 176 9.24 -10.63 60.91
CA LEU A 176 10.31 -10.76 59.92
C LEU A 176 11.69 -10.89 60.58
N ARG A 177 11.97 -10.13 61.65
CA ARG A 177 13.25 -10.20 62.39
C ARG A 177 13.41 -11.52 63.13
N GLU A 178 12.37 -12.00 63.80
CA GLU A 178 12.40 -13.29 64.52
C GLU A 178 12.69 -14.46 63.58
N LYS A 179 12.20 -14.40 62.34
CA LYS A 179 12.43 -15.45 61.34
C LYS A 179 13.70 -15.26 60.53
N GLY A 180 14.34 -14.07 60.57
CA GLY A 180 15.51 -13.75 59.75
C GLY A 180 15.20 -13.40 58.30
N HIS A 181 13.99 -12.90 58.00
CA HIS A 181 13.52 -12.54 56.66
C HIS A 181 13.65 -11.03 56.37
N ILE A 182 14.47 -10.31 57.14
CA ILE A 182 14.74 -8.87 56.98
C ILE A 182 16.21 -8.59 57.24
N GLY A 183 16.78 -7.68 56.45
CA GLY A 183 18.14 -7.21 56.66
C GLY A 183 18.59 -6.24 55.58
N SER A 184 19.84 -5.78 55.68
CA SER A 184 20.42 -4.79 54.76
C SER A 184 20.72 -5.34 53.36
N SER A 185 20.71 -6.66 53.17
CA SER A 185 20.98 -7.27 51.86
C SER A 185 20.23 -8.58 51.67
N LEU A 186 19.74 -8.79 50.46
CA LEU A 186 19.18 -10.07 50.00
C LEU A 186 20.34 -10.97 49.55
N THR A 187 20.38 -12.23 49.99
CA THR A 187 21.42 -13.16 49.56
C THR A 187 20.96 -13.95 48.33
N LEU A 188 21.63 -13.70 47.20
CA LEU A 188 21.47 -14.46 45.96
C LEU A 188 22.32 -15.72 46.01
N CYS A 189 21.82 -16.81 45.43
CA CYS A 189 22.56 -18.06 45.29
C CYS A 189 22.43 -18.60 43.87
N PHE A 190 23.46 -19.26 43.36
CA PHE A 190 23.44 -19.85 42.03
C PHE A 190 23.18 -21.37 42.12
N GLN A 191 22.33 -21.91 41.24
CA GLN A 191 21.88 -23.30 41.33
C GLN A 191 23.01 -24.32 41.16
N ASN A 192 24.00 -24.06 40.29
CA ASN A 192 25.12 -25.00 40.10
C ASN A 192 26.32 -24.72 41.02
N HIS A 193 26.32 -23.58 41.73
CA HIS A 193 27.34 -23.24 42.73
C HIS A 193 26.66 -22.75 44.01
N PRO A 194 25.98 -23.64 44.76
CA PRO A 194 25.22 -23.26 45.96
C PRO A 194 26.10 -22.67 47.07
N ASP A 195 27.41 -22.96 47.05
CA ASP A 195 28.39 -22.42 48.00
C ASP A 195 28.69 -20.92 47.76
N THR A 196 28.45 -20.42 46.54
CA THR A 196 28.70 -19.00 46.21
C THR A 196 27.46 -18.17 46.54
N LYS A 197 27.49 -17.52 47.71
CA LYS A 197 26.42 -16.64 48.19
C LYS A 197 26.81 -15.18 47.96
N THR A 198 25.98 -14.42 47.25
CA THR A 198 26.23 -13.01 46.96
C THR A 198 25.17 -12.14 47.64
N PRO A 199 25.52 -11.40 48.70
CA PRO A 199 24.61 -10.41 49.26
C PRO A 199 24.45 -9.21 48.32
N VAL A 200 23.22 -8.77 48.09
CA VAL A 200 22.87 -7.57 47.30
C VAL A 200 22.03 -6.62 48.14
N SER A 201 22.52 -5.40 48.30
CA SER A 201 21.88 -4.31 49.05
C SER A 201 21.41 -3.18 48.14
N ASN A 202 22.09 -2.97 47.01
CA ASN A 202 21.83 -1.91 46.05
C ASN A 202 21.98 -2.42 44.60
N ALA A 203 21.59 -1.61 43.63
CA ALA A 203 21.62 -1.98 42.21
C ALA A 203 23.02 -2.31 41.67
N ALA A 204 24.08 -1.66 42.17
CA ALA A 204 25.45 -1.91 41.70
C ALA A 204 25.97 -3.29 42.14
N ASP A 205 25.45 -3.84 43.25
CA ASP A 205 25.86 -5.15 43.75
C ASP A 205 25.50 -6.29 42.78
N PHE A 206 24.50 -6.11 41.92
CA PHE A 206 24.13 -7.07 40.87
C PHE A 206 25.22 -7.21 39.80
N GLY A 207 26.18 -6.28 39.72
CA GLY A 207 27.38 -6.44 38.89
C GLY A 207 28.27 -7.62 39.31
N ARG A 208 28.12 -8.11 40.55
CA ARG A 208 28.82 -9.31 41.04
C ARG A 208 28.16 -10.62 40.60
N VAL A 209 26.94 -10.56 40.10
CA VAL A 209 26.19 -11.70 39.54
C VAL A 209 25.84 -11.45 38.06
N PRO A 210 26.86 -11.27 37.19
CA PRO A 210 26.63 -10.97 35.78
C PRO A 210 25.81 -12.09 35.14
N GLU A 211 24.80 -11.71 34.35
CA GLU A 211 23.93 -12.64 33.62
C GLU A 211 23.16 -13.64 34.51
N GLY A 212 23.02 -13.36 35.81
CA GLY A 212 22.27 -14.19 36.74
C GLY A 212 23.04 -15.37 37.33
N GLY A 213 24.32 -15.55 37.01
CA GLY A 213 25.15 -16.57 37.67
C GLY A 213 26.29 -15.95 38.48
N CYS A 214 27.28 -16.76 38.85
CA CYS A 214 28.42 -16.27 39.64
C CYS A 214 29.52 -15.69 38.74
N SER A 215 30.40 -14.89 39.33
CA SER A 215 31.54 -14.26 38.64
C SER A 215 32.65 -15.22 38.19
N ARG A 216 32.53 -16.52 38.48
CA ARG A 216 33.49 -17.54 38.02
C ARG A 216 33.30 -17.77 36.52
N PRO A 217 34.36 -18.04 35.75
CA PRO A 217 34.22 -18.42 34.34
C PRO A 217 33.44 -19.74 34.22
N CYS A 218 32.66 -19.88 33.14
CA CYS A 218 31.98 -21.13 32.86
C CYS A 218 33.00 -22.22 32.49
N GLU A 219 32.98 -23.35 33.20
CA GLU A 219 33.89 -24.48 32.98
C GLU A 219 33.38 -25.47 31.91
N PHE A 220 32.20 -25.21 31.33
CA PHE A 220 31.60 -26.09 30.34
C PHE A 220 32.44 -26.16 29.06
N ARG A 221 32.77 -27.39 28.63
CA ARG A 221 33.52 -27.65 27.40
C ARG A 221 32.57 -27.86 26.24
N LEU A 222 32.63 -26.95 25.27
CA LEU A 222 31.81 -26.99 24.07
C LEU A 222 32.21 -28.17 23.17
N SER A 223 31.34 -28.54 22.24
CA SER A 223 31.60 -29.58 21.24
C SER A 223 32.85 -29.34 20.40
N CYS A 224 33.28 -28.09 20.25
CA CYS A 224 34.52 -27.73 19.59
C CYS A 224 35.79 -27.89 20.43
N GLY A 225 35.68 -28.35 21.69
CA GLY A 225 36.78 -28.54 22.63
C GLY A 225 37.19 -27.28 23.39
N ASN A 226 36.73 -26.10 22.99
CA ASN A 226 36.94 -24.85 23.73
C ASN A 226 36.04 -24.79 24.97
N VAL A 227 36.59 -24.23 26.05
CA VAL A 227 35.80 -23.85 27.24
C VAL A 227 35.01 -22.57 26.93
N CYS A 228 33.77 -22.50 27.43
CA CYS A 228 32.91 -21.32 27.31
C CYS A 228 33.61 -20.05 27.82
N THR A 229 33.39 -18.93 27.14
CA THR A 229 34.03 -17.63 27.48
C THR A 229 33.18 -16.74 28.37
N ARG A 230 31.94 -17.15 28.69
CA ARG A 230 31.05 -16.38 29.55
C ARG A 230 31.35 -16.62 31.02
N ALA A 231 30.91 -15.70 31.87
CA ALA A 231 30.75 -15.99 33.30
C ALA A 231 29.72 -17.12 33.47
N CYS A 232 29.77 -17.82 34.58
CA CYS A 232 28.81 -18.87 34.88
C CYS A 232 27.38 -18.30 34.81
N HIS A 233 26.47 -18.99 34.12
CA HIS A 233 25.13 -18.51 33.84
C HIS A 233 24.07 -19.61 34.05
N PRO A 234 22.83 -19.26 34.48
CA PRO A 234 21.74 -20.20 34.76
C PRO A 234 21.02 -20.73 33.51
N TYR A 235 20.97 -19.95 32.44
CA TYR A 235 20.29 -20.31 31.19
C TYR A 235 21.23 -21.11 30.27
N ASP A 236 20.70 -21.96 29.39
CA ASP A 236 21.49 -22.78 28.44
C ASP A 236 22.66 -23.57 29.08
N LEU A 237 22.38 -24.33 30.14
CA LEU A 237 23.39 -25.12 30.86
C LEU A 237 24.15 -26.11 29.97
N GLU A 238 23.48 -26.65 28.96
CA GLU A 238 24.06 -27.60 27.98
C GLU A 238 24.75 -26.89 26.79
N HIS A 239 24.75 -25.56 26.75
CA HIS A 239 25.34 -24.75 25.68
C HIS A 239 24.88 -25.19 24.28
N LYS A 240 23.59 -25.49 24.14
CA LYS A 240 22.96 -25.88 22.87
C LYS A 240 22.83 -24.68 21.93
N GLU A 241 22.61 -23.50 22.49
CA GLU A 241 22.46 -22.27 21.73
C GLU A 241 23.77 -21.46 21.67
N PHE A 242 24.63 -21.61 22.67
CA PHE A 242 25.91 -20.88 22.72
C PHE A 242 26.87 -21.26 21.59
N GLN A 243 27.29 -20.25 20.81
CA GLN A 243 28.23 -20.41 19.70
C GLN A 243 29.65 -19.94 20.10
N CYS A 244 30.66 -20.77 19.82
CA CYS A 244 32.04 -20.49 20.19
C CYS A 244 32.67 -19.39 19.33
N MET A 245 32.94 -18.22 19.94
CA MET A 245 33.55 -17.05 19.28
C MET A 245 35.09 -17.06 19.29
N LYS A 246 35.75 -18.16 19.66
CA LYS A 246 37.21 -18.25 19.56
C LYS A 246 37.64 -18.49 18.12
N THR A 247 38.83 -18.03 17.75
CA THR A 247 39.47 -18.37 16.48
C THR A 247 39.63 -19.88 16.36
N CYS A 248 39.26 -20.45 15.22
CA CYS A 248 39.37 -21.88 14.99
C CYS A 248 40.85 -22.34 14.97
N GLN A 249 41.17 -23.39 15.73
CA GLN A 249 42.54 -23.94 15.80
C GLN A 249 42.78 -25.12 14.84
N LYS A 250 41.80 -25.47 13.99
CA LYS A 250 41.93 -26.57 13.04
C LYS A 250 42.89 -26.21 11.90
N VAL A 251 43.75 -27.16 11.54
CA VAL A 251 44.64 -27.08 10.36
C VAL A 251 43.86 -27.56 9.14
N LEU A 252 43.84 -26.75 8.07
CA LEU A 252 42.99 -26.98 6.89
C LEU A 252 43.72 -27.68 5.73
N CYS A 253 45.05 -27.70 5.70
CA CYS A 253 45.84 -28.24 4.60
C CYS A 253 47.20 -28.80 5.05
N GLY A 254 47.87 -29.55 4.17
CA GLY A 254 49.20 -30.14 4.42
C GLY A 254 50.31 -29.12 4.67
N ASP A 255 50.14 -27.87 4.23
CA ASP A 255 51.09 -26.76 4.46
C ASP A 255 50.97 -26.12 5.85
N GLY A 256 50.11 -26.67 6.73
CA GLY A 256 50.02 -26.24 8.13
C GLY A 256 49.18 -24.99 8.38
N HIS A 257 48.44 -24.48 7.39
CA HIS A 257 47.58 -23.30 7.56
C HIS A 257 46.40 -23.54 8.51
N ARG A 258 46.25 -22.66 9.50
CA ARG A 258 45.14 -22.65 10.46
C ARG A 258 43.91 -21.96 9.88
N CYS A 259 42.73 -22.41 10.29
CA CYS A 259 41.47 -21.82 9.87
C CYS A 259 41.34 -20.36 10.38
N PRO A 260 41.09 -19.37 9.49
CA PRO A 260 40.94 -17.96 9.90
C PRO A 260 39.56 -17.64 10.48
N GLN A 261 38.60 -18.57 10.38
CA GLN A 261 37.21 -18.37 10.78
C GLN A 261 36.98 -18.60 12.28
N LEU A 262 35.81 -18.18 12.76
CA LEU A 262 35.38 -18.45 14.13
C LEU A 262 35.01 -19.92 14.30
N CYS A 263 35.17 -20.44 15.52
CA CYS A 263 35.09 -21.88 15.77
C CYS A 263 33.68 -22.46 15.55
N PHE A 264 32.61 -21.65 15.64
CA PHE A 264 31.25 -22.10 15.35
C PHE A 264 30.97 -22.22 13.84
N GLU A 265 31.81 -21.63 13.00
CA GLU A 265 31.63 -21.65 11.56
C GLU A 265 32.21 -22.94 10.97
N PRO A 266 31.53 -23.56 9.98
CA PRO A 266 32.04 -24.75 9.31
C PRO A 266 33.37 -24.43 8.61
N CYS A 267 34.39 -25.22 8.91
CA CYS A 267 35.70 -25.08 8.28
C CYS A 267 35.62 -25.55 6.83
N GLY A 268 35.75 -24.62 5.88
CA GLY A 268 35.89 -24.92 4.46
C GLY A 268 37.33 -25.26 4.06
N GLU A 269 37.60 -25.26 2.76
CA GLU A 269 38.94 -25.45 2.22
C GLU A 269 39.91 -24.31 2.60
N CYS A 270 41.21 -24.54 2.45
CA CYS A 270 42.22 -23.56 2.83
C CYS A 270 42.25 -22.34 1.89
N MET A 271 41.72 -21.22 2.39
CA MET A 271 41.69 -19.93 1.69
C MET A 271 42.90 -19.02 1.96
N VAL A 272 43.92 -19.51 2.67
CA VAL A 272 45.15 -18.72 2.88
C VAL A 272 45.79 -18.46 1.54
N LYS A 273 46.05 -17.18 1.24
CA LYS A 273 46.61 -16.78 -0.05
C LYS A 273 48.11 -17.07 -0.04
N VAL A 274 48.54 -17.91 -0.97
CA VAL A 274 49.95 -18.23 -1.22
C VAL A 274 50.33 -17.70 -2.60
N SER A 275 51.59 -17.32 -2.77
CA SER A 275 52.07 -16.82 -4.06
C SER A 275 52.20 -17.99 -5.05
N LYS A 276 51.43 -17.97 -6.14
CA LYS A 276 51.51 -18.93 -7.26
C LYS A 276 51.66 -18.18 -8.57
N THR A 277 52.36 -18.76 -9.54
CA THR A 277 52.50 -18.20 -10.89
C THR A 277 51.43 -18.80 -11.81
N ILE A 278 50.56 -17.97 -12.38
CA ILE A 278 49.45 -18.45 -13.22
C ILE A 278 49.98 -18.87 -14.60
N PRO A 279 49.86 -20.15 -15.02
CA PRO A 279 50.49 -20.65 -16.25
C PRO A 279 50.04 -19.95 -17.54
N LYS A 280 48.79 -19.48 -17.60
CA LYS A 280 48.20 -18.88 -18.82
C LYS A 280 48.73 -17.48 -19.15
N CYS A 281 49.19 -16.73 -18.16
CA CYS A 281 49.59 -15.32 -18.33
C CYS A 281 50.90 -14.96 -17.62
N CYS A 282 51.56 -15.93 -16.96
CA CYS A 282 52.83 -15.78 -16.25
C CYS A 282 52.84 -14.70 -15.16
N HIS A 283 51.68 -14.25 -14.69
CA HIS A 283 51.58 -13.29 -13.59
C HIS A 283 51.67 -14.02 -12.25
N GLN A 284 52.46 -13.46 -11.33
CA GLN A 284 52.57 -13.96 -9.95
C GLN A 284 51.43 -13.37 -9.13
N GLN A 285 50.57 -14.23 -8.58
CA GLN A 285 49.39 -13.79 -7.83
C GLN A 285 49.22 -14.55 -6.52
N MET A 286 48.50 -13.89 -5.60
CA MET A 286 48.15 -14.44 -4.30
C MET A 286 46.89 -15.30 -4.45
N VAL A 287 47.09 -16.61 -4.63
CA VAL A 287 46.06 -17.60 -4.91
C VAL A 287 45.70 -18.36 -3.62
N PRO A 288 44.42 -18.64 -3.33
CA PRO A 288 44.04 -19.51 -2.23
C PRO A 288 44.77 -20.86 -2.29
N CYS A 289 45.29 -21.31 -1.16
CA CYS A 289 46.09 -22.53 -1.04
C CYS A 289 45.41 -23.76 -1.69
N SER A 290 44.10 -23.94 -1.45
CA SER A 290 43.34 -25.08 -1.99
C SER A 290 43.08 -25.01 -3.49
N VAL A 291 43.18 -23.84 -4.13
CA VAL A 291 42.88 -23.66 -5.55
C VAL A 291 44.11 -24.00 -6.40
N PRO A 292 44.02 -24.94 -7.35
CA PRO A 292 45.10 -25.23 -8.30
C PRO A 292 45.43 -24.02 -9.19
N GLU A 293 46.71 -23.81 -9.50
CA GLU A 293 47.20 -22.69 -10.32
C GLU A 293 46.60 -22.61 -11.74
N ARG A 294 46.11 -23.74 -12.26
CA ARG A 294 45.43 -23.86 -13.56
C ARG A 294 43.97 -23.37 -13.57
N GLU A 295 43.32 -23.37 -12.41
CA GLU A 295 41.91 -23.02 -12.24
C GLU A 295 41.71 -21.56 -11.84
N PHE A 296 42.76 -20.93 -11.29
CA PHE A 296 42.72 -19.54 -10.87
C PHE A 296 42.87 -18.58 -12.06
N CYS A 297 41.85 -17.75 -12.28
CA CYS A 297 41.91 -16.66 -13.26
C CYS A 297 42.69 -15.48 -12.68
N CYS A 298 43.68 -14.99 -13.42
CA CYS A 298 44.47 -13.83 -13.03
C CYS A 298 43.58 -12.62 -12.80
N GLN A 299 43.85 -11.85 -11.74
CA GLN A 299 43.12 -10.67 -11.29
C GLN A 299 43.71 -9.34 -11.82
N GLU A 300 44.85 -9.39 -12.53
CA GLU A 300 45.39 -8.19 -13.20
C GLU A 300 44.40 -7.69 -14.25
N PRO A 301 44.27 -6.36 -14.46
CA PRO A 301 43.43 -5.81 -15.50
C PRO A 301 43.90 -6.31 -16.87
N CYS A 302 42.95 -6.73 -17.71
CA CYS A 302 43.26 -7.12 -19.07
C CYS A 302 43.84 -5.92 -19.85
N GLN A 303 44.98 -6.12 -20.50
CA GLN A 303 45.66 -5.09 -21.29
C GLN A 303 45.10 -4.99 -22.73
N GLN A 304 44.08 -5.77 -23.09
CA GLN A 304 43.48 -5.72 -24.42
C GLN A 304 42.50 -4.55 -24.58
N SER A 305 42.53 -3.92 -25.75
CA SER A 305 41.58 -2.89 -26.15
C SER A 305 40.40 -3.51 -26.90
N LEU A 306 39.17 -3.14 -26.52
CA LEU A 306 37.95 -3.55 -27.21
C LEU A 306 37.77 -2.76 -28.52
N LYS A 307 36.93 -3.26 -29.44
CA LYS A 307 36.65 -2.58 -30.73
C LYS A 307 36.15 -1.14 -30.59
N CYS A 308 35.51 -0.81 -29.47
CA CYS A 308 35.06 0.56 -29.13
C CYS A 308 36.18 1.49 -28.62
N GLY A 309 37.45 1.09 -28.66
CA GLY A 309 38.60 1.88 -28.18
C GLY A 309 38.83 1.86 -26.66
N HIS A 310 37.84 1.44 -25.87
CA HIS A 310 37.96 1.26 -24.42
C HIS A 310 38.79 0.03 -24.03
N ARG A 311 39.54 0.14 -22.92
CA ARG A 311 40.25 -1.00 -22.31
C ARG A 311 39.26 -2.04 -21.79
N CYS A 312 39.61 -3.31 -21.92
CA CYS A 312 38.78 -4.41 -21.41
C CYS A 312 38.65 -4.30 -19.87
N GLY A 313 37.41 -4.31 -19.38
CA GLY A 313 37.13 -4.31 -17.94
C GLY A 313 37.20 -5.69 -17.28
N LEU A 314 37.58 -6.74 -18.03
CA LEU A 314 37.78 -8.09 -17.50
C LEU A 314 39.20 -8.26 -16.99
N THR A 315 39.43 -9.32 -16.23
CA THR A 315 40.76 -9.65 -15.74
C THR A 315 41.54 -10.51 -16.74
N CYS A 316 42.85 -10.50 -16.62
CA CYS A 316 43.78 -11.20 -17.51
C CYS A 316 43.46 -12.71 -17.52
N GLY A 317 43.34 -13.31 -18.72
CA GLY A 317 43.04 -14.74 -18.89
C GLY A 317 41.55 -15.09 -19.06
N GLN A 318 40.64 -14.12 -18.96
CA GLN A 318 39.24 -14.26 -19.39
C GLN A 318 39.10 -13.88 -20.88
N GLU A 319 38.24 -14.58 -21.63
CA GLU A 319 37.96 -14.23 -23.03
C GLU A 319 37.23 -12.88 -23.12
N CYS A 320 37.80 -11.94 -23.87
CA CYS A 320 37.23 -10.61 -24.06
C CYS A 320 35.96 -10.66 -24.93
N LEU A 321 34.77 -10.71 -24.31
CA LEU A 321 33.46 -10.82 -24.98
C LEU A 321 33.03 -9.58 -25.82
N GLY A 322 33.88 -8.57 -26.01
CA GLY A 322 33.56 -7.40 -26.84
C GLY A 322 32.52 -6.43 -26.26
N ARG A 323 31.90 -6.71 -25.10
CA ARG A 323 30.89 -5.85 -24.47
C ARG A 323 31.52 -4.89 -23.46
N CYS A 324 31.61 -3.62 -23.85
CA CYS A 324 32.16 -2.57 -22.99
C CYS A 324 31.16 -2.07 -21.93
N PRO A 325 31.48 -2.15 -20.61
CA PRO A 325 30.60 -1.67 -19.54
C PRO A 325 30.74 -0.17 -19.24
N VAL A 326 31.69 0.52 -19.87
CA VAL A 326 31.97 1.95 -19.63
C VAL A 326 30.70 2.77 -19.87
N PRO A 327 30.26 3.62 -18.93
CA PRO A 327 29.14 4.52 -19.14
C PRO A 327 29.52 5.56 -20.19
N VAL A 328 28.63 5.76 -21.16
CA VAL A 328 28.75 6.80 -22.19
C VAL A 328 27.43 7.53 -22.29
N THR A 329 27.51 8.85 -22.47
CA THR A 329 26.34 9.70 -22.65
C THR A 329 25.91 9.62 -24.10
N VAL A 330 24.65 9.23 -24.33
CA VAL A 330 24.05 9.19 -25.67
C VAL A 330 22.82 10.10 -25.72
N THR A 331 22.59 10.72 -26.87
CA THR A 331 21.34 11.43 -27.16
C THR A 331 20.34 10.45 -27.75
N LEU A 332 19.26 10.18 -27.01
CA LEU A 332 18.19 9.29 -27.45
C LEU A 332 17.32 9.97 -28.53
N ARG A 333 16.50 9.19 -29.25
CA ARG A 333 15.59 9.70 -30.29
C ARG A 333 14.60 10.76 -29.80
N CYS A 334 14.30 10.77 -28.51
CA CYS A 334 13.46 11.78 -27.86
C CYS A 334 14.19 13.11 -27.57
N GLY A 335 15.45 13.27 -28.00
CA GLY A 335 16.27 14.47 -27.79
C GLY A 335 16.96 14.55 -26.43
N HIS A 336 16.65 13.65 -25.50
CA HIS A 336 17.25 13.63 -24.16
C HIS A 336 18.61 12.94 -24.15
N SER A 337 19.55 13.51 -23.39
CA SER A 337 20.83 12.87 -23.08
C SER A 337 20.69 11.93 -21.88
N GLN A 338 21.18 10.70 -21.98
CA GLN A 338 21.18 9.73 -20.89
C GLN A 338 22.47 8.89 -20.90
N GLU A 339 22.96 8.54 -19.71
CA GLU A 339 24.07 7.61 -19.56
C GLU A 339 23.59 6.17 -19.80
N VAL A 340 24.25 5.50 -20.76
CA VAL A 340 24.05 4.08 -21.09
C VAL A 340 25.41 3.37 -21.11
N LYS A 341 25.42 2.05 -21.03
CA LYS A 341 26.68 1.29 -21.18
C LYS A 341 27.13 1.34 -22.65
N CYS A 342 28.43 1.46 -22.89
CA CYS A 342 29.01 1.52 -24.25
C CYS A 342 28.59 0.32 -25.12
N CYS A 343 28.44 -0.88 -24.55
CA CYS A 343 27.92 -2.05 -25.28
C CYS A 343 26.50 -1.88 -25.83
N VAL A 344 25.69 -0.98 -25.23
CA VAL A 344 24.32 -0.68 -25.64
C VAL A 344 24.30 0.39 -26.76
N VAL A 345 25.43 1.05 -27.05
CA VAL A 345 25.52 2.00 -28.18
C VAL A 345 25.34 1.27 -29.51
N ALA A 346 25.94 0.09 -29.66
CA ALA A 346 25.69 -0.76 -30.84
C ALA A 346 24.22 -1.20 -30.92
N ASP A 347 23.57 -1.48 -29.78
CA ASP A 347 22.14 -1.81 -29.75
C ASP A 347 21.24 -0.66 -30.25
N LEU A 348 21.67 0.61 -30.08
CA LEU A 348 20.98 1.79 -30.63
C LEU A 348 21.11 1.87 -32.16
N GLU A 349 22.28 1.51 -32.72
CA GLU A 349 22.50 1.44 -34.18
C GLU A 349 21.63 0.35 -34.83
N PHE A 350 21.39 -0.76 -34.13
CA PHE A 350 20.48 -1.84 -34.58
C PHE A 350 19.00 -1.62 -34.18
N GLY A 351 18.63 -0.42 -33.70
CA GLY A 351 17.24 -0.04 -33.46
C GLY A 351 16.57 -0.70 -32.24
N ARG A 352 17.34 -1.24 -31.28
CA ARG A 352 16.77 -1.73 -30.03
C ARG A 352 16.38 -0.56 -29.11
N PRO A 353 15.17 -0.55 -28.55
CA PRO A 353 14.67 0.59 -27.79
C PRO A 353 15.36 0.69 -26.42
N VAL A 354 16.02 1.82 -26.16
CA VAL A 354 16.48 2.20 -24.82
C VAL A 354 15.44 3.14 -24.22
N ALA A 355 14.87 2.77 -23.07
CA ALA A 355 13.89 3.58 -22.37
C ALA A 355 14.53 4.85 -21.78
N CYS A 356 14.06 6.01 -22.22
CA CYS A 356 14.42 7.31 -21.67
C CYS A 356 13.85 7.49 -20.25
N LYS A 357 14.73 7.76 -19.28
CA LYS A 357 14.38 7.92 -17.85
C LYS A 357 14.17 9.37 -17.41
N THR A 358 14.38 10.35 -18.30
CA THR A 358 14.15 11.77 -18.00
C THR A 358 12.71 11.98 -17.56
N LYS A 359 12.50 12.74 -16.47
CA LYS A 359 11.15 13.01 -15.94
C LYS A 359 10.33 13.81 -16.96
N CYS A 360 9.04 13.50 -17.05
CA CYS A 360 8.12 14.28 -17.88
C CYS A 360 7.97 15.70 -17.30
N PRO A 361 8.14 16.76 -18.11
CA PRO A 361 8.03 18.15 -17.64
C PRO A 361 6.58 18.65 -17.54
N GLU A 362 5.59 17.89 -18.03
CA GLU A 362 4.21 18.35 -18.16
C GLU A 362 3.51 18.49 -16.81
N MET A 363 2.71 19.55 -16.67
CA MET A 363 1.79 19.74 -15.54
C MET A 363 0.41 19.19 -15.92
N LEU A 364 -0.10 18.25 -15.14
CA LEU A 364 -1.41 17.65 -15.36
C LEU A 364 -2.53 18.67 -15.06
N GLU A 365 -3.73 18.48 -15.63
CA GLU A 365 -4.90 19.36 -15.40
C GLU A 365 -5.28 19.50 -13.91
N CYS A 366 -4.90 18.53 -13.07
CA CYS A 366 -5.10 18.60 -11.63
C CYS A 366 -4.08 19.49 -10.90
N GLY A 367 -3.19 20.20 -11.62
CA GLY A 367 -2.18 21.10 -11.08
C GLY A 367 -0.93 20.41 -10.52
N HIS A 368 -0.79 19.10 -10.72
CA HIS A 368 0.35 18.31 -10.24
C HIS A 368 1.32 17.97 -11.39
N PRO A 369 2.63 17.86 -11.12
CA PRO A 369 3.59 17.42 -12.13
C PRO A 369 3.35 15.95 -12.51
N CYS A 370 3.55 15.62 -13.79
CA CYS A 370 3.45 14.25 -14.26
C CYS A 370 4.50 13.37 -13.55
N ALA A 371 4.05 12.23 -12.99
CA ALA A 371 4.93 11.29 -12.30
C ALA A 371 5.72 10.37 -13.24
N GLY A 372 5.42 10.40 -14.54
CA GLY A 372 6.02 9.53 -15.55
C GLY A 372 7.40 10.00 -16.03
N SER A 373 8.08 9.10 -16.74
CA SER A 373 9.28 9.42 -17.52
C SER A 373 8.91 9.70 -18.98
N CYS A 374 9.83 10.31 -19.73
CA CYS A 374 9.68 10.54 -21.17
C CYS A 374 9.26 9.26 -21.90
N HIS A 375 9.87 8.10 -21.60
CA HIS A 375 9.45 6.83 -22.20
C HIS A 375 8.08 6.36 -21.72
N ALA A 376 7.80 6.42 -20.42
CA ALA A 376 6.52 5.97 -19.88
C ALA A 376 5.32 6.84 -20.33
N CYS A 377 5.61 8.11 -20.65
CA CYS A 377 4.67 9.05 -21.22
C CYS A 377 4.63 9.05 -22.76
N PHE A 378 5.34 8.13 -23.41
CA PHE A 378 5.46 8.05 -24.87
C PHE A 378 5.80 9.41 -25.47
N GLU A 379 6.87 10.03 -24.96
CA GLU A 379 7.36 11.34 -25.38
C GLU A 379 6.32 12.48 -25.28
N GLY A 380 5.38 12.36 -24.33
CA GLY A 380 4.35 13.37 -24.04
C GLY A 380 3.00 13.10 -24.70
N ARG A 381 2.81 11.93 -25.32
CA ARG A 381 1.52 11.51 -25.90
C ARG A 381 0.52 11.04 -24.87
N PHE A 382 1.01 10.35 -23.84
CA PHE A 382 0.18 9.65 -22.89
C PHE A 382 0.66 9.88 -21.47
N HIS A 383 0.14 10.88 -20.79
CA HIS A 383 0.62 11.17 -19.45
C HIS A 383 0.21 10.08 -18.46
N GLU A 384 1.07 9.84 -17.46
CA GLU A 384 0.68 8.95 -16.37
C GLU A 384 -0.36 9.62 -15.48
N GLN A 385 -1.27 8.82 -14.92
CA GLN A 385 -2.22 9.27 -13.93
C GLN A 385 -1.49 9.95 -12.77
N CYS A 386 -2.08 11.05 -12.27
CA CYS A 386 -1.56 11.73 -11.11
C CYS A 386 -1.48 10.77 -9.92
N LYS A 387 -0.27 10.59 -9.37
CA LYS A 387 -0.01 9.76 -8.18
C LYS A 387 -0.01 10.57 -6.88
N SER A 388 -0.24 11.88 -6.95
CA SER A 388 -0.30 12.75 -5.77
C SER A 388 -1.53 12.42 -4.93
N PRO A 389 -1.43 12.41 -3.59
CA PRO A 389 -2.58 12.13 -2.73
C PRO A 389 -3.60 13.26 -2.84
N CYS A 390 -4.88 12.92 -3.05
CA CYS A 390 -5.94 13.91 -3.26
C CYS A 390 -6.15 14.84 -2.05
N LYS A 391 -6.00 14.33 -0.82
CA LYS A 391 -6.18 15.02 0.48
C LYS A 391 -7.53 15.75 0.70
N ARG A 392 -8.43 15.84 -0.29
CA ARG A 392 -9.77 16.43 -0.19
C ARG A 392 -10.66 15.62 0.77
N PHE A 393 -11.53 16.31 1.51
CA PHE A 393 -12.57 15.67 2.31
C PHE A 393 -13.80 15.39 1.44
N LEU A 394 -14.34 14.18 1.54
CA LEU A 394 -15.56 13.76 0.87
C LEU A 394 -16.78 14.29 1.64
N ILE A 395 -17.97 14.25 1.02
CA ILE A 395 -19.26 14.60 1.66
C ILE A 395 -19.53 13.82 2.95
N CYS A 396 -18.96 12.62 3.09
CA CYS A 396 -19.06 11.79 4.28
C CYS A 396 -18.05 12.16 5.39
N SER A 397 -17.30 13.24 5.20
CA SER A 397 -16.23 13.75 6.08
C SER A 397 -15.00 12.84 6.21
N HIS A 398 -14.90 11.77 5.42
CA HIS A 398 -13.66 11.01 5.27
C HIS A 398 -12.70 11.69 4.30
N GLN A 399 -11.40 11.64 4.60
CA GLN A 399 -10.36 12.08 3.68
C GLN A 399 -10.23 11.10 2.50
N CYS A 400 -10.14 11.61 1.27
CA CYS A 400 -9.94 10.80 0.08
C CYS A 400 -8.57 10.10 0.13
N GLN A 401 -8.57 8.77 0.09
CA GLN A 401 -7.38 7.91 0.09
C GLN A 401 -6.86 7.58 -1.32
N GLN A 402 -7.52 8.11 -2.36
CA GLN A 402 -7.18 7.82 -3.74
C GLN A 402 -6.23 8.89 -4.32
N PRO A 403 -5.48 8.55 -5.38
CA PRO A 403 -4.69 9.53 -6.11
C PRO A 403 -5.57 10.68 -6.62
N CYS A 404 -4.96 11.83 -6.86
CA CYS A 404 -5.67 13.02 -7.29
C CYS A 404 -6.35 12.80 -8.64
N THR A 405 -7.68 12.79 -8.62
CA THR A 405 -8.56 12.82 -9.79
C THR A 405 -9.37 14.11 -9.76
N ALA A 406 -9.90 14.54 -10.92
CA ALA A 406 -10.76 15.74 -11.01
C ALA A 406 -11.93 15.65 -10.01
N GLU A 407 -12.58 14.48 -9.97
CA GLU A 407 -13.62 14.13 -9.00
C GLU A 407 -13.20 12.95 -8.13
N CYS A 408 -13.45 13.03 -6.83
CA CYS A 408 -13.13 11.93 -5.92
C CYS A 408 -14.11 10.76 -6.07
N PRO A 409 -13.64 9.50 -6.03
CA PRO A 409 -14.50 8.33 -5.99
C PRO A 409 -15.33 8.26 -4.69
N PRO A 410 -16.46 7.51 -4.69
CA PRO A 410 -17.24 7.27 -3.48
C PRO A 410 -16.37 6.63 -2.39
N CYS A 411 -16.63 7.01 -1.14
CA CYS A 411 -15.84 6.55 0.00
C CYS A 411 -15.91 5.02 0.16
N GLN A 412 -14.76 4.37 0.24
CA GLN A 412 -14.65 2.92 0.43
C GLN A 412 -14.47 2.51 1.90
N GLN A 413 -14.38 3.46 2.82
CA GLN A 413 -14.28 3.17 4.25
C GLN A 413 -15.59 2.58 4.79
N ALA A 414 -15.55 1.90 5.94
CA ALA A 414 -16.74 1.42 6.62
C ALA A 414 -17.65 2.61 6.99
N CYS A 415 -18.97 2.46 6.79
CA CYS A 415 -19.91 3.50 7.17
C CYS A 415 -19.95 3.65 8.70
N GLN A 416 -19.68 4.86 9.19
CA GLN A 416 -19.74 5.16 10.62
C GLN A 416 -21.15 5.53 11.10
N ASN A 417 -22.14 5.59 10.19
CA ASN A 417 -23.51 5.93 10.53
C ASN A 417 -24.11 4.87 11.47
N ARG A 418 -24.66 5.32 12.60
CA ARG A 418 -25.26 4.48 13.63
C ARG A 418 -26.31 5.26 14.39
N CYS A 419 -27.32 4.56 14.87
CA CYS A 419 -28.28 5.07 15.83
C CYS A 419 -28.19 4.25 17.13
N VAL A 420 -29.06 4.55 18.08
CA VAL A 420 -29.23 3.78 19.33
C VAL A 420 -29.67 2.32 19.07
N HIS A 421 -30.36 2.06 17.96
CA HIS A 421 -30.87 0.74 17.61
C HIS A 421 -29.87 -0.13 16.84
N SER A 422 -29.12 0.45 15.89
CA SER A 422 -28.24 -0.32 15.00
C SER A 422 -27.11 0.51 14.41
N HIS A 423 -26.12 -0.19 13.82
CA HIS A 423 -25.01 0.40 13.07
C HIS A 423 -25.06 -0.03 11.61
N CYS A 424 -24.67 0.86 10.69
CA CYS A 424 -24.58 0.53 9.28
C CYS A 424 -23.38 -0.40 9.01
N LYS A 425 -23.60 -1.49 8.27
CA LYS A 425 -22.55 -2.46 7.88
C LYS A 425 -22.02 -2.26 6.45
N LYS A 426 -22.60 -1.32 5.70
CA LYS A 426 -22.24 -1.00 4.31
C LYS A 426 -21.00 -0.13 4.23
N LYS A 427 -20.44 0.04 3.03
CA LYS A 427 -19.40 1.05 2.79
C LYS A 427 -19.98 2.46 2.89
N CYS A 428 -19.17 3.42 3.26
CA CYS A 428 -19.63 4.78 3.51
C CYS A 428 -20.13 5.49 2.25
N GLY A 429 -19.59 5.15 1.08
CA GLY A 429 -20.05 5.65 -0.21
C GLY A 429 -21.37 5.03 -0.69
N GLU A 430 -21.83 3.93 -0.08
CA GLU A 430 -23.10 3.27 -0.40
C GLU A 430 -24.29 3.93 0.32
N LEU A 431 -25.50 3.71 -0.20
CA LEU A 431 -26.74 4.21 0.41
C LEU A 431 -27.04 3.48 1.73
N CYS A 432 -27.20 4.25 2.81
CA CYS A 432 -27.57 3.72 4.11
C CYS A 432 -29.05 3.29 4.10
N THR A 433 -29.35 2.13 4.68
CA THR A 433 -30.75 1.74 4.92
C THR A 433 -31.29 2.55 6.09
N PRO A 434 -32.41 3.29 5.94
CA PRO A 434 -32.97 4.11 7.02
C PRO A 434 -33.49 3.24 8.17
N CYS A 435 -33.33 3.73 9.41
CA CYS A 435 -33.83 3.06 10.61
C CYS A 435 -35.31 3.41 10.84
N ILE A 436 -36.17 2.39 10.79
CA ILE A 436 -37.64 2.50 10.93
C ILE A 436 -38.15 2.31 12.36
N GLU A 437 -37.25 2.15 13.33
CA GLU A 437 -37.63 2.08 14.75
C GLU A 437 -38.11 3.46 15.25
N PRO A 438 -39.01 3.50 16.26
CA PRO A 438 -39.45 4.76 16.85
C PRO A 438 -38.28 5.53 17.48
N CYS A 439 -38.26 6.86 17.37
CA CYS A 439 -37.17 7.65 17.93
C CYS A 439 -37.18 7.62 19.47
N GLU A 440 -36.04 7.26 20.09
CA GLU A 440 -35.91 7.22 21.56
C GLU A 440 -35.83 8.60 22.23
N TRP A 441 -35.82 9.71 21.46
CA TRP A 441 -35.64 11.04 22.03
C TRP A 441 -36.89 11.51 22.80
N ARG A 442 -36.89 11.24 24.11
CA ARG A 442 -37.93 11.63 25.06
C ARG A 442 -37.31 12.21 26.34
N CYS A 443 -37.97 13.19 26.92
CA CYS A 443 -37.72 13.67 28.27
C CYS A 443 -39.06 13.79 29.00
N GLN A 444 -39.03 14.24 30.26
CA GLN A 444 -40.24 14.44 31.05
C GLN A 444 -41.18 15.52 30.47
N HIS A 445 -40.68 16.38 29.58
CA HIS A 445 -41.42 17.51 29.01
C HIS A 445 -41.90 17.26 27.57
N TYR A 446 -41.17 16.46 26.79
CA TYR A 446 -41.42 16.30 25.35
C TYR A 446 -41.02 14.90 24.86
N GLN A 447 -41.73 14.39 23.84
CA GLN A 447 -41.47 13.10 23.19
C GLN A 447 -41.52 13.22 21.66
N CYS A 448 -40.51 12.69 20.97
CA CYS A 448 -40.48 12.62 19.51
C CYS A 448 -41.47 11.57 18.99
N THR A 449 -42.26 11.89 17.96
CA THR A 449 -43.20 10.94 17.32
C THR A 449 -42.69 10.36 16.01
N LYS A 450 -41.60 10.92 15.47
CA LYS A 450 -40.99 10.52 14.20
C LYS A 450 -40.16 9.23 14.28
N LEU A 451 -39.91 8.64 13.12
CA LEU A 451 -39.01 7.50 12.99
C LEU A 451 -37.56 7.90 13.30
N CYS A 452 -36.72 6.92 13.66
CA CYS A 452 -35.33 7.19 14.02
C CYS A 452 -34.54 7.84 12.87
N SER A 453 -34.83 7.56 11.61
CA SER A 453 -34.18 8.20 10.45
C SER A 453 -34.70 9.61 10.12
N GLU A 454 -35.90 9.96 10.58
CA GLU A 454 -36.55 11.22 10.22
C GLU A 454 -36.12 12.37 11.15
N PRO A 455 -35.98 13.60 10.62
CA PRO A 455 -35.75 14.78 11.44
C PRO A 455 -36.76 14.86 12.58
N CYS A 456 -36.26 14.99 13.81
CA CYS A 456 -37.11 14.99 14.99
C CYS A 456 -38.03 16.22 15.00
N ASP A 457 -39.27 16.00 15.44
CA ASP A 457 -40.35 16.99 15.55
C ASP A 457 -40.40 17.69 16.92
N ARG A 458 -39.56 17.26 17.85
CA ARG A 458 -39.48 17.78 19.21
C ARG A 458 -38.49 18.96 19.33
N PRO A 459 -38.81 20.00 20.12
CA PRO A 459 -37.87 21.09 20.45
C PRO A 459 -36.80 20.69 21.48
N ARG A 460 -35.70 21.47 21.53
CA ARG A 460 -34.64 21.34 22.54
C ARG A 460 -35.24 21.57 23.95
N CYS A 461 -34.73 20.82 24.93
CA CYS A 461 -35.14 21.00 26.33
C CYS A 461 -33.99 21.65 27.10
N ASP A 462 -34.25 22.83 27.64
CA ASP A 462 -33.28 23.62 28.40
C ASP A 462 -33.49 23.53 29.91
N VAL A 463 -34.40 22.66 30.34
CA VAL A 463 -34.66 22.43 31.77
C VAL A 463 -33.43 21.73 32.39
N PRO A 464 -32.89 22.24 33.51
CA PRO A 464 -31.75 21.64 34.19
C PRO A 464 -31.97 20.18 34.59
N CYS A 465 -30.91 19.38 34.60
CA CYS A 465 -31.01 17.98 34.99
C CYS A 465 -31.25 17.83 36.52
N PRO A 466 -32.31 17.12 36.97
CA PRO A 466 -32.59 16.96 38.40
C PRO A 466 -31.68 15.92 39.10
N LYS A 467 -30.76 15.28 38.36
CA LYS A 467 -29.91 14.19 38.88
C LYS A 467 -28.67 14.75 39.60
N ARG A 468 -28.12 13.95 40.51
CA ARG A 468 -26.81 14.18 41.14
C ARG A 468 -25.74 13.29 40.51
N LEU A 469 -24.55 13.82 40.34
CA LEU A 469 -23.40 13.06 39.82
C LEU A 469 -22.84 12.13 40.91
N PRO A 470 -22.02 11.11 40.56
CA PRO A 470 -21.43 10.20 41.54
C PRO A 470 -20.59 10.88 42.63
N CYS A 471 -20.11 12.10 42.37
CA CYS A 471 -19.40 12.94 43.34
C CYS A 471 -20.32 13.65 44.36
N GLY A 472 -21.64 13.43 44.31
CA GLY A 472 -22.63 14.03 45.23
C GLY A 472 -23.15 15.42 44.81
N HIS A 473 -22.46 16.09 43.89
CA HIS A 473 -22.84 17.42 43.40
C HIS A 473 -24.00 17.38 42.38
N PRO A 474 -24.76 18.49 42.23
CA PRO A 474 -25.76 18.64 41.18
C PRO A 474 -25.18 18.44 39.78
N CYS A 475 -25.94 17.82 38.89
CA CYS A 475 -25.58 17.69 37.48
C CYS A 475 -25.64 19.05 36.78
N ILE A 476 -24.62 19.36 36.00
CA ILE A 476 -24.52 20.59 35.19
C ILE A 476 -25.10 20.43 33.77
N GLY A 477 -25.71 19.28 33.49
CA GLY A 477 -26.36 19.00 32.22
C GLY A 477 -27.84 19.38 32.21
N VAL A 478 -28.49 19.09 31.08
CA VAL A 478 -29.92 19.37 30.86
C VAL A 478 -30.76 18.08 30.82
N CYS A 479 -32.07 18.25 30.96
CA CYS A 479 -33.05 17.18 31.00
C CYS A 479 -33.15 16.46 29.64
N GLY A 480 -33.11 15.12 29.67
CA GLY A 480 -33.23 14.27 28.48
C GLY A 480 -31.91 13.95 27.78
N GLU A 481 -30.79 14.54 28.23
CA GLU A 481 -29.46 14.28 27.68
C GLU A 481 -28.59 13.42 28.63
N PRO A 482 -27.58 12.70 28.11
CA PRO A 482 -26.60 12.03 28.95
C PRO A 482 -25.93 13.02 29.91
N CYS A 483 -25.96 12.72 31.21
CA CYS A 483 -25.35 13.59 32.21
C CYS A 483 -23.83 13.71 31.96
N PRO A 484 -23.28 14.94 31.88
CA PRO A 484 -21.84 15.13 31.74
C PRO A 484 -21.08 14.42 32.86
N ARG A 485 -20.01 13.71 32.50
CA ARG A 485 -19.15 13.02 33.50
C ARG A 485 -18.35 14.00 34.36
N LYS A 486 -18.12 15.21 33.85
CA LYS A 486 -17.43 16.29 34.55
C LYS A 486 -18.39 17.05 35.45
N CYS A 487 -17.91 17.42 36.63
CA CYS A 487 -18.63 18.20 37.63
C CYS A 487 -17.96 19.57 37.75
N ARG A 488 -18.75 20.65 37.85
CA ARG A 488 -18.24 22.02 38.01
C ARG A 488 -17.45 22.24 39.30
N VAL A 489 -17.74 21.50 40.36
CA VAL A 489 -17.00 21.60 41.63
C VAL A 489 -15.72 20.76 41.60
N CYS A 490 -15.81 19.50 41.16
CA CYS A 490 -14.64 18.61 41.16
C CYS A 490 -13.67 18.82 39.98
N HIS A 491 -14.13 19.46 38.91
CA HIS A 491 -13.40 19.62 37.65
C HIS A 491 -13.54 21.05 37.10
N HIS A 492 -13.52 22.05 37.98
CA HIS A 492 -13.74 23.46 37.67
C HIS A 492 -12.92 23.93 36.45
N ASP A 493 -11.60 23.78 36.51
CA ASP A 493 -10.68 24.23 35.45
C ASP A 493 -10.93 23.57 34.08
N ALA A 494 -11.53 22.38 34.07
CA ALA A 494 -11.78 21.61 32.86
C ALA A 494 -13.17 21.86 32.24
N VAL A 495 -14.02 22.64 32.90
CA VAL A 495 -15.35 23.07 32.40
C VAL A 495 -15.48 24.58 32.25
N THR A 496 -14.62 25.37 32.91
CA THR A 496 -14.51 26.83 32.73
C THR A 496 -13.47 27.23 31.67
N GLN A 497 -12.95 26.27 30.91
CA GLN A 497 -12.06 26.55 29.79
C GLN A 497 -12.88 27.26 28.70
N ILE A 498 -12.63 28.55 28.53
CA ILE A 498 -13.38 29.42 27.60
C ILE A 498 -13.18 28.92 26.16
N PHE A 499 -14.27 28.50 25.52
CA PHE A 499 -14.29 28.06 24.12
C PHE A 499 -15.25 28.93 23.28
N PHE A 500 -16.40 29.31 23.83
CA PHE A 500 -17.45 30.14 23.23
C PHE A 500 -17.75 31.44 24.00
N GLY A 501 -17.17 31.63 25.20
CA GLY A 501 -17.24 32.90 25.94
C GLY A 501 -18.33 32.98 27.02
N PHE A 502 -19.02 31.88 27.32
CA PHE A 502 -20.14 31.82 28.29
C PHE A 502 -19.91 30.74 29.37
N GLU A 503 -18.75 30.08 29.39
CA GLU A 503 -18.46 28.92 30.25
C GLU A 503 -18.27 29.26 31.74
N ASP A 504 -17.96 30.51 32.05
CA ASP A 504 -17.69 31.02 33.40
C ASP A 504 -18.98 31.47 34.15
N GLU A 505 -20.11 31.58 33.45
CA GLU A 505 -21.39 32.01 34.05
C GLU A 505 -21.92 30.98 35.06
N PRO A 506 -22.31 31.35 36.29
CA PRO A 506 -22.64 30.43 37.38
C PRO A 506 -23.84 29.50 37.09
N ASP A 507 -24.70 29.88 36.15
CA ASP A 507 -25.86 29.13 35.64
C ASP A 507 -25.63 28.47 34.26
N ALA A 508 -24.39 28.50 33.74
CA ALA A 508 -24.02 27.80 32.52
C ALA A 508 -24.30 26.29 32.60
N HIS A 509 -24.97 25.77 31.58
CA HIS A 509 -25.30 24.35 31.44
C HIS A 509 -24.49 23.74 30.29
N PHE A 510 -24.24 22.44 30.38
CA PHE A 510 -23.30 21.77 29.50
C PHE A 510 -23.90 20.53 28.82
N VAL A 511 -23.52 20.32 27.57
CA VAL A 511 -23.83 19.10 26.80
C VAL A 511 -22.55 18.32 26.54
N GLN A 512 -22.60 17.00 26.74
CA GLN A 512 -21.49 16.10 26.42
C GLN A 512 -21.77 15.40 25.09
N LEU A 513 -20.85 15.52 24.13
CA LEU A 513 -20.92 14.77 22.87
C LEU A 513 -20.62 13.29 23.11
N GLU A 514 -21.52 12.40 22.70
CA GLU A 514 -21.33 10.96 22.86
C GLU A 514 -20.20 10.41 21.97
N ASP A 515 -20.00 11.03 20.79
CA ASP A 515 -19.03 10.56 19.80
C ASP A 515 -17.56 10.77 20.22
N CYS A 516 -17.27 11.81 21.02
CA CYS A 516 -15.90 12.15 21.44
C CYS A 516 -15.72 12.45 22.93
N GLY A 517 -16.80 12.52 23.71
CA GLY A 517 -16.76 12.78 25.16
C GLY A 517 -16.43 14.22 25.57
N HIS A 518 -16.27 15.14 24.61
CA HIS A 518 -16.06 16.56 24.89
C HIS A 518 -17.34 17.21 25.41
N VAL A 519 -17.16 18.20 26.27
CA VAL A 519 -18.22 18.90 27.00
C VAL A 519 -18.18 20.36 26.58
N PHE A 520 -19.31 20.90 26.15
CA PHE A 520 -19.45 22.29 25.71
C PHE A 520 -20.62 22.96 26.43
N GLU A 521 -20.51 24.27 26.63
CA GLU A 521 -21.61 25.10 27.12
C GLU A 521 -22.71 25.20 26.04
N ILE A 522 -23.97 25.17 26.48
CA ILE A 522 -25.13 25.00 25.60
C ILE A 522 -25.40 26.22 24.72
N GLN A 523 -25.37 27.45 25.23
CA GLN A 523 -25.69 28.65 24.46
C GLN A 523 -24.72 28.85 23.30
N GLY A 524 -23.41 28.72 23.56
CA GLY A 524 -22.37 28.81 22.54
C GLY A 524 -22.45 27.68 21.52
N PHE A 525 -22.69 26.45 22.00
CA PHE A 525 -22.75 25.29 21.13
C PHE A 525 -24.03 25.21 20.29
N ASP A 526 -25.15 25.71 20.82
CA ASP A 526 -26.41 25.87 20.08
C ASP A 526 -26.24 26.80 18.88
N ARG A 527 -25.61 27.98 19.08
CA ARG A 527 -25.29 28.91 17.98
C ARG A 527 -24.43 28.23 16.92
N TYR A 528 -23.38 27.53 17.32
CA TYR A 528 -22.51 26.78 16.40
C TYR A 528 -23.26 25.71 15.56
N MET A 529 -24.23 25.04 16.18
CA MET A 529 -25.03 24.00 15.52
C MET A 529 -26.09 24.60 14.58
N ASP A 530 -26.65 25.76 14.92
CA ASP A 530 -27.67 26.46 14.13
C ASP A 530 -27.11 27.29 12.97
N GLU A 531 -25.81 27.62 12.99
CA GLU A 531 -25.14 28.27 11.86
C GLU A 531 -25.17 27.39 10.61
N ASP A 532 -25.84 27.87 9.55
CA ASP A 532 -25.89 27.19 8.27
C ASP A 532 -24.61 27.40 7.45
N GLU A 533 -23.91 26.29 7.18
CA GLU A 533 -22.80 26.28 6.23
C GLU A 533 -23.31 25.90 4.84
N SER A 534 -22.81 26.59 3.80
CA SER A 534 -23.20 26.34 2.40
C SER A 534 -22.77 24.96 1.88
N ALA A 535 -21.90 24.24 2.61
CA ALA A 535 -21.39 22.93 2.21
C ALA A 535 -22.19 21.79 2.87
N ILE A 536 -22.63 20.82 2.07
CA ILE A 536 -23.30 19.59 2.54
C ILE A 536 -22.26 18.69 3.23
N LYS A 537 -22.13 18.82 4.55
CA LYS A 537 -21.28 18.01 5.42
C LYS A 537 -21.88 17.93 6.83
N LEU A 538 -21.42 16.96 7.62
CA LEU A 538 -21.78 16.88 9.03
C LEU A 538 -21.05 17.97 9.82
N LYS A 539 -21.73 18.56 10.80
CA LYS A 539 -21.10 19.40 11.82
C LYS A 539 -20.11 18.55 12.62
N VAL A 540 -19.00 19.16 13.01
CA VAL A 540 -17.88 18.47 13.67
C VAL A 540 -17.68 19.04 15.07
N CYS A 541 -17.10 18.25 15.96
CA CYS A 541 -16.70 18.72 17.28
C CYS A 541 -15.67 19.84 17.13
N PRO A 542 -15.89 21.05 17.69
CA PRO A 542 -14.96 22.16 17.57
C PRO A 542 -13.56 21.87 18.16
N SER A 543 -13.48 21.03 19.19
CA SER A 543 -12.22 20.69 19.87
C SER A 543 -11.41 19.61 19.15
N CYS A 544 -12.06 18.57 18.61
CA CYS A 544 -11.36 17.40 18.05
C CYS A 544 -11.75 17.04 16.61
N GLN A 545 -12.57 17.87 15.95
CA GLN A 545 -13.02 17.71 14.56
C GLN A 545 -13.76 16.39 14.27
N THR A 546 -14.18 15.67 15.32
CA THR A 546 -14.95 14.43 15.17
C THR A 546 -16.37 14.74 14.70
N PRO A 547 -16.85 14.15 13.58
CA PRO A 547 -18.21 14.39 13.09
C PRO A 547 -19.28 14.02 14.13
N ILE A 548 -20.23 14.92 14.35
CA ILE A 548 -21.32 14.73 15.30
C ILE A 548 -22.40 13.88 14.61
N ARG A 549 -22.53 12.63 15.05
CA ARG A 549 -23.46 11.64 14.47
C ARG A 549 -24.51 11.21 15.47
N LYS A 550 -24.16 11.16 16.76
CA LYS A 550 -25.04 10.72 17.83
C LYS A 550 -25.16 11.79 18.90
N ASN A 551 -26.26 12.51 18.85
CA ASN A 551 -26.66 13.45 19.89
C ASN A 551 -28.18 13.63 19.84
N LEU A 552 -28.84 13.49 20.99
CA LEU A 552 -30.30 13.60 21.06
C LEU A 552 -30.74 15.06 20.88
N ARG A 553 -30.15 16.01 21.62
CA ARG A 553 -30.43 17.46 21.52
C ARG A 553 -30.37 18.01 20.08
N TYR A 554 -29.36 17.62 19.31
CA TYR A 554 -29.17 18.09 17.93
C TYR A 554 -29.68 17.09 16.88
N GLY A 555 -30.53 16.14 17.26
CA GLY A 555 -31.03 15.07 16.41
C GLY A 555 -31.68 15.58 15.12
N THR A 556 -32.43 16.68 15.17
CA THR A 556 -33.07 17.28 13.97
C THR A 556 -32.04 17.74 12.94
N ILE A 557 -30.98 18.44 13.37
CA ILE A 557 -29.93 18.98 12.50
C ILE A 557 -29.08 17.85 11.94
N VAL A 558 -28.64 16.92 12.79
CA VAL A 558 -27.82 15.78 12.39
C VAL A 558 -28.56 14.91 11.36
N LYS A 559 -29.84 14.60 11.61
CA LYS A 559 -30.63 13.79 10.68
C LYS A 559 -30.92 14.51 9.35
N ARG A 560 -31.18 15.82 9.37
CA ARG A 560 -31.33 16.62 8.13
C ARG A 560 -30.06 16.57 7.29
N ARG A 561 -28.89 16.77 7.91
CA ARG A 561 -27.59 16.70 7.21
C ARG A 561 -27.30 15.28 6.69
N LEU A 562 -27.67 14.23 7.44
CA LEU A 562 -27.56 12.85 6.96
C LEU A 562 -28.47 12.61 5.75
N GLU A 563 -29.71 13.10 5.76
CA GLU A 563 -30.62 13.01 4.62
C GLU A 563 -30.06 13.73 3.38
N GLU A 564 -29.54 14.94 3.54
CA GLU A 564 -28.86 15.68 2.46
C GLU A 564 -27.67 14.89 1.89
N ILE A 565 -26.85 14.28 2.75
CA ILE A 565 -25.72 13.44 2.32
C ILE A 565 -26.21 12.22 1.53
N GLU A 566 -27.28 11.55 1.98
CA GLU A 566 -27.84 10.39 1.26
C GLU A 566 -28.42 10.81 -0.11
N ARG A 567 -29.07 11.97 -0.22
CA ARG A 567 -29.51 12.53 -1.52
C ARG A 567 -28.34 12.78 -2.47
N VAL A 568 -27.20 13.26 -1.97
CA VAL A 568 -26.00 13.42 -2.80
C VAL A 568 -25.40 12.06 -3.19
N LYS A 569 -25.38 11.08 -2.29
CA LYS A 569 -24.93 9.72 -2.62
C LYS A 569 -25.79 9.07 -3.70
N GLU A 570 -27.09 9.26 -3.64
CA GLU A 570 -28.04 8.79 -4.67
C GLU A 570 -27.72 9.40 -6.03
N ARG A 571 -27.49 10.72 -6.10
CA ARG A 571 -27.05 11.39 -7.34
C ARG A 571 -25.71 10.87 -7.86
N ILE A 572 -24.76 10.58 -6.97
CA ILE A 572 -23.42 10.08 -7.35
C ILE A 572 -23.49 8.63 -7.86
N GLN A 573 -24.32 7.78 -7.26
CA GLN A 573 -24.49 6.39 -7.67
C GLN A 573 -25.36 6.24 -8.92
N GLY A 574 -26.26 7.21 -9.16
CA GLY A 574 -27.28 7.19 -10.21
C GLY A 574 -28.53 6.40 -9.80
N PRO A 575 -29.72 6.74 -10.31
CA PRO A 575 -30.93 5.97 -10.03
C PRO A 575 -30.79 4.56 -10.62
N GLY A 576 -31.23 3.54 -9.86
CA GLY A 576 -31.06 2.13 -10.25
C GLY A 576 -31.64 1.78 -11.63
N GLY A 577 -32.71 2.49 -12.04
CA GLY A 577 -33.29 2.36 -13.39
C GLY A 577 -32.35 2.77 -14.52
N GLU A 578 -31.58 3.85 -14.35
CA GLU A 578 -30.62 4.33 -15.36
C GLU A 578 -29.41 3.39 -15.48
N ILE A 579 -28.96 2.80 -14.36
CA ILE A 579 -27.88 1.81 -14.34
C ILE A 579 -28.30 0.57 -15.14
N VAL A 580 -29.52 0.07 -14.92
CA VAL A 580 -30.06 -1.10 -15.65
C VAL A 580 -30.23 -0.78 -17.13
N ALA A 581 -30.81 0.38 -17.47
CA ALA A 581 -30.99 0.81 -18.86
C ALA A 581 -29.64 0.98 -19.59
N SER A 582 -28.67 1.62 -18.93
CA SER A 582 -27.33 1.85 -19.48
C SER A 582 -26.55 0.55 -19.65
N ARG A 583 -26.67 -0.38 -18.68
CA ARG A 583 -26.10 -1.73 -18.78
C ARG A 583 -26.67 -2.48 -19.98
N LEU A 584 -27.99 -2.49 -20.14
CA LEU A 584 -28.65 -3.15 -21.27
C LEU A 584 -28.21 -2.53 -22.60
N ARG A 585 -28.19 -1.20 -22.69
CA ARG A 585 -27.69 -0.46 -23.86
C ARG A 585 -26.25 -0.86 -24.21
N LEU A 586 -25.35 -0.91 -23.24
CA LEU A 586 -23.94 -1.29 -23.45
C LEU A 586 -23.77 -2.77 -23.83
N GLN A 587 -24.59 -3.67 -23.28
CA GLN A 587 -24.61 -5.07 -23.68
C GLN A 587 -25.04 -5.24 -25.15
N THR A 588 -26.11 -4.55 -25.56
CA THR A 588 -26.58 -4.53 -26.95
C THR A 588 -25.52 -3.93 -27.89
N LEU A 589 -24.90 -2.81 -27.50
CA LEU A 589 -23.81 -2.20 -28.26
C LEU A 589 -22.64 -3.15 -28.43
N LEU A 590 -22.20 -3.83 -27.37
CA LEU A 590 -21.10 -4.80 -27.42
C LEU A 590 -21.41 -5.97 -28.36
N LEU A 591 -22.63 -6.52 -28.31
CA LEU A 591 -23.08 -7.58 -29.21
C LEU A 591 -23.02 -7.16 -30.69
N GLY A 592 -23.31 -5.89 -30.99
CA GLY A 592 -23.22 -5.33 -32.34
C GLY A 592 -21.80 -5.07 -32.86
N LYS A 593 -20.75 -5.19 -32.03
CA LYS A 593 -19.36 -4.92 -32.44
C LYS A 593 -18.62 -6.18 -32.91
N GLY A 594 -19.04 -6.73 -34.04
CA GLY A 594 -18.40 -7.91 -34.64
C GLY A 594 -16.91 -7.71 -34.99
N VAL A 595 -16.51 -6.50 -35.39
CA VAL A 595 -15.10 -6.15 -35.68
C VAL A 595 -14.23 -6.26 -34.43
N LEU A 596 -14.75 -5.83 -33.27
CA LEU A 596 -14.07 -5.96 -31.99
C LEU A 596 -13.88 -7.42 -31.60
N GLN A 597 -14.93 -8.24 -31.74
CA GLN A 597 -14.87 -9.67 -31.43
C GLN A 597 -13.84 -10.40 -32.30
N LYS A 598 -13.73 -10.03 -33.59
CA LYS A 598 -12.80 -10.64 -34.54
C LYS A 598 -11.34 -10.25 -34.28
N ASN A 599 -11.07 -8.96 -34.11
CA ASN A 599 -9.69 -8.46 -34.05
C ASN A 599 -9.12 -8.40 -32.62
N LEU A 600 -9.96 -8.26 -31.59
CA LEU A 600 -9.56 -8.18 -30.18
C LEU A 600 -10.46 -9.05 -29.28
N PRO A 601 -10.48 -10.38 -29.46
CA PRO A 601 -11.42 -11.28 -28.77
C PRO A 601 -11.26 -11.26 -27.24
N LEU A 602 -10.03 -11.12 -26.74
CA LEU A 602 -9.76 -11.04 -25.30
C LEU A 602 -10.38 -9.77 -24.68
N LYS A 603 -10.34 -8.64 -25.39
CA LYS A 603 -10.94 -7.37 -24.91
C LYS A 603 -12.46 -7.42 -24.95
N TYR A 604 -13.02 -8.07 -25.97
CA TYR A 604 -14.45 -8.34 -26.05
C TYR A 604 -14.95 -9.14 -24.82
N LEU A 605 -14.25 -10.23 -24.46
CA LEU A 605 -14.58 -11.04 -23.28
C LEU A 605 -14.44 -10.24 -21.98
N LEU A 606 -13.36 -9.46 -21.83
CA LEU A 606 -13.15 -8.60 -20.67
C LEU A 606 -14.31 -7.61 -20.44
N LEU A 607 -14.77 -6.94 -21.51
CA LEU A 607 -15.90 -6.00 -21.42
C LEU A 607 -17.21 -6.71 -21.09
N ARG A 608 -17.43 -7.91 -21.66
CA ARG A 608 -18.60 -8.73 -21.36
C ARG A 608 -18.63 -9.17 -19.89
N GLU A 609 -17.50 -9.60 -19.35
CA GLU A 609 -17.36 -9.96 -17.92
C GLU A 609 -17.61 -8.76 -17.01
N LYS A 610 -17.04 -7.58 -17.34
CA LYS A 610 -17.27 -6.34 -16.60
C LYS A 610 -18.75 -5.95 -16.58
N LEU A 611 -19.45 -6.07 -17.71
CA LEU A 611 -20.89 -5.82 -17.81
C LEU A 611 -21.76 -6.89 -17.14
N ALA A 612 -21.21 -8.06 -16.81
CA ALA A 612 -21.92 -9.13 -16.12
C ALA A 612 -21.97 -8.93 -14.60
N GLN A 613 -21.08 -8.09 -14.04
CA GLN A 613 -21.00 -7.85 -12.59
C GLN A 613 -22.33 -7.31 -12.00
N PRO A 614 -22.73 -7.78 -10.81
CA PRO A 614 -24.00 -7.39 -10.20
C PRO A 614 -23.98 -5.98 -9.59
N ASP A 615 -22.81 -5.45 -9.24
CA ASP A 615 -22.58 -4.21 -8.46
C ASP A 615 -22.00 -3.06 -9.30
N LEU A 616 -22.58 -2.81 -10.49
CA LEU A 616 -22.12 -1.74 -11.37
C LEU A 616 -22.65 -0.36 -10.93
N SER A 617 -21.75 0.62 -10.87
CA SER A 617 -22.08 2.04 -10.67
C SER A 617 -22.13 2.80 -11.99
N THR A 618 -22.80 3.96 -12.05
CA THR A 618 -22.81 4.84 -13.24
C THR A 618 -21.40 5.19 -13.72
N ARG A 619 -20.45 5.40 -12.79
CA ARG A 619 -19.04 5.66 -13.13
C ARG A 619 -18.34 4.44 -13.75
N SER A 620 -18.61 3.24 -13.22
CA SER A 620 -18.09 1.99 -13.80
C SER A 620 -18.64 1.78 -15.21
N LEU A 621 -19.92 2.06 -15.43
CA LEU A 621 -20.55 2.00 -16.75
C LEU A 621 -19.96 3.03 -17.72
N GLY A 622 -19.73 4.26 -17.28
CA GLY A 622 -19.06 5.28 -18.09
C GLY A 622 -17.62 4.91 -18.47
N LEU A 623 -16.87 4.26 -17.59
CA LEU A 623 -15.56 3.70 -17.93
C LEU A 623 -15.68 2.59 -18.98
N ILE A 624 -16.63 1.66 -18.81
CA ILE A 624 -16.88 0.57 -19.77
C ILE A 624 -17.28 1.14 -21.13
N GLU A 625 -18.14 2.15 -21.19
CA GLU A 625 -18.54 2.82 -22.42
C GLU A 625 -17.35 3.43 -23.16
N ASN A 626 -16.50 4.17 -22.43
CA ASN A 626 -15.28 4.74 -23.00
C ASN A 626 -14.33 3.65 -23.52
N LEU A 627 -14.08 2.60 -22.73
CA LEU A 627 -13.24 1.48 -23.13
C LEU A 627 -13.81 0.74 -24.34
N LEU A 628 -15.13 0.52 -24.40
CA LEU A 628 -15.80 -0.07 -25.56
C LEU A 628 -15.57 0.78 -26.81
N GLY A 629 -15.71 2.10 -26.71
CA GLY A 629 -15.43 3.03 -27.80
C GLY A 629 -13.98 2.94 -28.29
N PHE A 630 -13.01 3.00 -27.38
CA PHE A 630 -11.58 2.95 -27.74
C PHE A 630 -11.15 1.60 -28.29
N TYR A 631 -11.56 0.48 -27.68
CA TYR A 631 -11.25 -0.85 -28.22
C TYR A 631 -11.92 -1.11 -29.56
N THR A 632 -13.13 -0.58 -29.77
CA THR A 632 -13.79 -0.65 -31.09
C THR A 632 -12.95 0.07 -32.15
N ARG A 633 -12.52 1.31 -31.87
CA ARG A 633 -11.65 2.06 -32.78
C ARG A 633 -10.32 1.33 -33.02
N LEU A 634 -9.71 0.77 -31.99
CA LEU A 634 -8.48 0.00 -32.12
C LEU A 634 -8.67 -1.24 -33.01
N ALA A 635 -9.80 -1.95 -32.86
CA ALA A 635 -10.15 -3.09 -33.70
C ALA A 635 -10.41 -2.69 -35.17
N GLU A 636 -11.03 -1.53 -35.41
CA GLU A 636 -11.24 -0.96 -36.75
C GLU A 636 -9.90 -0.64 -37.41
N LEU A 637 -9.00 0.10 -36.72
CA LEU A 637 -7.66 0.40 -37.23
C LEU A 637 -6.83 -0.86 -37.49
N THR A 638 -6.97 -1.88 -36.63
CA THR A 638 -6.33 -3.19 -36.82
C THR A 638 -6.85 -3.89 -38.08
N SER A 639 -8.15 -3.78 -38.36
CA SER A 639 -8.74 -4.31 -39.60
C SER A 639 -8.21 -3.57 -40.84
N SER A 640 -8.06 -2.26 -40.76
CA SER A 640 -7.57 -1.42 -41.86
C SER A 640 -6.08 -1.63 -42.17
N LEU A 641 -5.30 -2.33 -41.34
CA LEU A 641 -3.91 -2.71 -41.65
C LEU A 641 -3.79 -3.49 -42.97
N ALA A 642 -4.85 -4.22 -43.37
CA ALA A 642 -4.89 -4.95 -44.64
C ALA A 642 -4.82 -4.02 -45.87
N GLN A 643 -5.17 -2.74 -45.71
CA GLN A 643 -5.12 -1.72 -46.77
C GLN A 643 -3.72 -1.13 -46.94
N VAL A 644 -2.78 -1.38 -46.03
CA VAL A 644 -1.42 -0.83 -46.07
C VAL A 644 -0.41 -1.82 -46.67
N GLU A 645 0.67 -1.28 -47.25
CA GLU A 645 1.82 -2.03 -47.77
C GLU A 645 2.47 -2.94 -46.71
N LEU A 646 2.98 -4.10 -47.15
CA LEU A 646 3.38 -5.17 -46.23
C LEU A 646 4.55 -4.77 -45.32
N GLY A 647 5.48 -3.94 -45.82
CA GLY A 647 6.62 -3.42 -45.07
C GLY A 647 6.25 -2.41 -43.98
N GLU A 648 5.14 -1.70 -44.13
CA GLU A 648 4.69 -0.64 -43.20
C GLU A 648 3.80 -1.18 -42.08
N ARG A 649 3.20 -2.37 -42.27
CA ARG A 649 2.27 -2.99 -41.31
C ARG A 649 2.88 -3.25 -39.95
N GLU A 650 4.15 -3.64 -39.89
CA GLU A 650 4.80 -3.97 -38.62
C GLU A 650 5.00 -2.73 -37.73
N GLY A 651 5.37 -1.60 -38.34
CA GLY A 651 5.49 -0.33 -37.63
C GLY A 651 4.16 0.15 -37.05
N LEU A 652 3.08 0.04 -37.82
CA LEU A 652 1.73 0.36 -37.36
C LEU A 652 1.23 -0.59 -36.28
N ARG A 653 1.46 -1.90 -36.42
CA ARG A 653 1.08 -2.90 -35.42
C ARG A 653 1.73 -2.62 -34.08
N LYS A 654 3.02 -2.26 -34.06
CA LYS A 654 3.72 -1.87 -32.84
C LYS A 654 3.08 -0.64 -32.18
N ARG A 655 2.73 0.39 -32.95
CA ARG A 655 2.06 1.59 -32.43
C ARG A 655 0.67 1.29 -31.89
N LEU A 656 -0.11 0.42 -32.54
CA LEU A 656 -1.41 -0.02 -32.04
C LEU A 656 -1.28 -0.81 -30.72
N ALA A 657 -0.25 -1.67 -30.62
CA ALA A 657 0.05 -2.40 -29.39
C ALA A 657 0.46 -1.47 -28.23
N ASP A 658 1.16 -0.36 -28.52
CA ASP A 658 1.49 0.66 -27.52
C ASP A 658 0.22 1.31 -26.93
N VAL A 659 -0.76 1.63 -27.80
CA VAL A 659 -2.07 2.16 -27.37
C VAL A 659 -2.86 1.11 -26.58
N GLU A 660 -2.86 -0.14 -27.02
CA GLU A 660 -3.50 -1.26 -26.31
C GLU A 660 -2.92 -1.44 -24.90
N GLY A 661 -1.59 -1.48 -24.78
CA GLY A 661 -0.89 -1.61 -23.51
C GLY A 661 -1.17 -0.44 -22.56
N TRP A 662 -1.37 0.77 -23.09
CA TRP A 662 -1.81 1.90 -22.28
C TRP A 662 -3.27 1.74 -21.82
N LEU A 663 -4.18 1.27 -22.69
CA LEU A 663 -5.60 1.01 -22.39
C LEU A 663 -5.82 -0.15 -21.39
N ASP A 664 -4.86 -1.05 -21.24
CA ASP A 664 -4.92 -2.18 -20.31
C ASP A 664 -4.58 -1.85 -18.85
N ARG A 665 -4.08 -0.65 -18.58
CA ARG A 665 -3.73 -0.22 -17.21
C ARG A 665 -4.97 -0.25 -16.29
N ARG A 666 -4.81 -0.83 -15.09
CA ARG A 666 -5.89 -0.89 -14.08
C ARG A 666 -6.27 0.50 -13.61
N ARG A 667 -7.53 0.89 -13.78
CA ARG A 667 -8.04 2.21 -13.40
C ARG A 667 -9.51 2.17 -12.99
N ILE A 668 -9.92 3.20 -12.23
CA ILE A 668 -11.29 3.39 -11.74
C ILE A 668 -12.08 4.35 -12.64
N SER A 669 -11.40 5.30 -13.29
CA SER A 669 -11.97 6.23 -14.29
C SER A 669 -10.87 6.75 -15.24
N LEU A 670 -11.29 7.39 -16.33
CA LEU A 670 -10.42 8.17 -17.22
C LEU A 670 -10.66 9.66 -16.95
N SER A 671 -9.59 10.45 -16.86
CA SER A 671 -9.65 11.90 -16.77
C SER A 671 -9.97 12.55 -18.13
N THR A 672 -10.43 13.79 -18.10
CA THR A 672 -10.64 14.64 -19.30
C THR A 672 -9.38 14.78 -20.12
N GLN A 673 -8.24 14.98 -19.47
CA GLN A 673 -6.94 15.01 -20.12
C GLN A 673 -6.62 13.71 -20.86
N GLU A 674 -6.73 12.56 -20.18
CA GLU A 674 -6.46 11.23 -20.76
C GLU A 674 -7.39 10.92 -21.95
N LEU A 675 -8.66 11.29 -21.86
CA LEU A 675 -9.62 11.10 -22.96
C LEU A 675 -9.20 11.89 -24.20
N ARG A 676 -8.78 13.15 -24.05
CA ARG A 676 -8.30 13.98 -25.18
C ARG A 676 -6.99 13.46 -25.76
N GLU A 677 -6.07 13.02 -24.91
CA GLU A 677 -4.79 12.44 -25.33
C GLU A 677 -5.00 11.16 -26.17
N LEU A 678 -5.86 10.25 -25.70
CA LEU A 678 -6.26 9.07 -26.46
C LEU A 678 -6.94 9.45 -27.78
N GLN A 679 -7.90 10.36 -27.76
CA GLN A 679 -8.59 10.80 -28.98
C GLN A 679 -7.62 11.37 -30.01
N SER A 680 -6.68 12.21 -29.58
CA SER A 680 -5.64 12.77 -30.45
C SER A 680 -4.76 11.67 -31.05
N GLU A 681 -4.34 10.68 -30.25
CA GLU A 681 -3.52 9.58 -30.78
C GLU A 681 -4.29 8.67 -31.76
N PHE A 682 -5.54 8.35 -31.48
CA PHE A 682 -6.39 7.62 -32.42
C PHE A 682 -6.60 8.41 -33.72
N GLN A 683 -6.72 9.73 -33.63
CA GLN A 683 -6.84 10.59 -34.81
C GLN A 683 -5.54 10.59 -35.64
N ARG A 684 -4.38 10.70 -34.97
CA ARG A 684 -3.04 10.61 -35.60
C ARG A 684 -2.86 9.28 -36.33
N LEU A 685 -3.20 8.16 -35.69
CA LEU A 685 -3.08 6.83 -36.30
C LEU A 685 -4.06 6.62 -37.46
N THR A 686 -5.27 7.16 -37.36
CA THR A 686 -6.24 7.18 -38.46
C THR A 686 -5.67 7.93 -39.68
N TYR A 687 -5.08 9.11 -39.47
CA TYR A 687 -4.44 9.86 -40.56
C TYR A 687 -3.25 9.13 -41.16
N LEU A 688 -2.41 8.49 -40.34
CA LEU A 688 -1.27 7.71 -40.83
C LEU A 688 -1.74 6.52 -41.67
N LEU A 689 -2.76 5.79 -41.22
CA LEU A 689 -3.35 4.68 -41.98
C LEU A 689 -3.93 5.15 -43.31
N ALA A 690 -4.69 6.26 -43.30
CA ALA A 690 -5.25 6.84 -44.52
C ALA A 690 -4.16 7.26 -45.52
N LEU A 691 -3.09 7.89 -45.03
CA LEU A 691 -1.93 8.28 -45.85
C LEU A 691 -1.27 7.06 -46.50
N LEU A 692 -0.98 6.03 -45.69
CA LEU A 692 -0.28 4.83 -46.15
C LEU A 692 -1.12 3.98 -47.10
N ALA A 693 -2.43 3.87 -46.85
CA ALA A 693 -3.36 3.22 -47.76
C ALA A 693 -3.39 3.95 -49.11
N ARG A 694 -3.44 5.29 -49.10
CA ARG A 694 -3.41 6.09 -50.34
C ARG A 694 -2.10 5.95 -51.09
N CYS A 695 -0.96 5.95 -50.38
CA CYS A 695 0.36 5.73 -50.99
C CYS A 695 0.45 4.36 -51.67
N ARG A 696 -0.13 3.31 -51.07
CA ARG A 696 -0.21 1.98 -51.68
C ARG A 696 -1.04 1.99 -52.96
N MET A 697 -2.20 2.65 -52.95
CA MET A 697 -3.09 2.73 -54.12
C MET A 697 -2.46 3.51 -55.27
N ALA A 698 -1.61 4.49 -54.96
CA ALA A 698 -0.89 5.30 -55.93
C ALA A 698 0.41 4.66 -56.48
N ALA A 699 0.64 3.35 -56.25
CA ALA A 699 1.89 2.65 -56.56
C ALA A 699 2.47 3.02 -57.95
N GLY A 700 3.56 3.79 -57.95
CA GLY A 700 4.29 4.22 -59.15
C GLY A 700 3.92 5.56 -59.77
N LYS A 701 2.90 6.29 -59.24
CA LYS A 701 2.40 7.57 -59.79
C LYS A 701 2.60 8.78 -58.85
N ILE A 702 3.56 8.72 -57.92
CA ILE A 702 3.84 9.81 -56.98
C ILE A 702 4.85 10.78 -57.61
N ASP A 703 4.41 12.01 -57.89
CA ASP A 703 5.27 13.08 -58.39
C ASP A 703 6.10 13.72 -57.26
N ALA A 704 7.09 14.55 -57.61
CA ALA A 704 7.99 15.16 -56.64
C ALA A 704 7.27 16.09 -55.65
N ALA A 705 6.19 16.76 -56.07
CA ALA A 705 5.37 17.61 -55.21
C ALA A 705 4.60 16.77 -54.19
N SER A 706 3.89 15.72 -54.62
CA SER A 706 3.20 14.80 -53.70
C SER A 706 4.16 14.06 -52.78
N ALA A 707 5.37 13.71 -53.25
CA ALA A 707 6.40 13.11 -52.41
C ALA A 707 6.85 14.04 -51.27
N GLY A 708 7.01 15.34 -51.55
CA GLY A 708 7.30 16.36 -50.54
C GLY A 708 6.17 16.51 -49.51
N GLU A 709 4.92 16.53 -49.97
CA GLU A 709 3.73 16.59 -49.12
C GLU A 709 3.58 15.33 -48.23
N ILE A 710 3.79 14.14 -48.79
CA ILE A 710 3.81 12.87 -48.06
C ILE A 710 4.92 12.86 -47.01
N GLY A 711 6.13 13.32 -47.36
CA GLY A 711 7.27 13.40 -46.44
C GLY A 711 6.98 14.32 -45.24
N ALA A 712 6.40 15.49 -45.49
CA ALA A 712 6.00 16.43 -44.44
C ALA A 712 4.94 15.83 -43.50
N MET A 713 3.93 15.13 -44.05
CA MET A 713 2.92 14.44 -43.25
C MET A 713 3.52 13.27 -42.45
N ARG A 714 4.39 12.45 -43.05
CA ARG A 714 5.09 11.36 -42.33
C ARG A 714 5.94 11.88 -41.19
N GLN A 715 6.64 13.00 -41.35
CA GLN A 715 7.43 13.61 -40.28
C GLN A 715 6.60 13.88 -39.01
N VAL A 716 5.36 14.36 -39.19
CA VAL A 716 4.42 14.62 -38.10
C VAL A 716 3.75 13.33 -37.60
N LEU A 717 3.22 12.52 -38.53
CA LEU A 717 2.40 11.34 -38.23
C LEU A 717 3.22 10.12 -37.80
N GLU A 718 4.52 10.06 -38.08
CA GLU A 718 5.42 8.98 -37.64
C GLU A 718 6.40 9.44 -36.56
N GLY A 719 6.46 10.75 -36.29
CA GLY A 719 7.29 11.35 -35.25
C GLY A 719 7.02 10.75 -33.87
N THR A 720 7.75 11.25 -32.88
CA THR A 720 7.65 10.85 -31.46
C THR A 720 6.85 11.84 -30.61
N GLY A 721 6.76 13.10 -31.04
CA GLY A 721 6.06 14.14 -30.30
C GLY A 721 4.54 13.97 -30.20
N LYS A 722 3.91 14.78 -29.32
CA LYS A 722 2.46 14.90 -29.16
C LYS A 722 1.81 15.47 -30.42
N PHE A 723 0.71 14.89 -30.86
CA PHE A 723 -0.08 15.42 -31.98
C PHE A 723 -0.94 16.58 -31.51
N THR A 724 -0.59 17.79 -31.97
CA THR A 724 -1.23 19.04 -31.56
C THR A 724 -2.35 19.43 -32.53
N PRO A 725 -3.25 20.35 -32.13
CA PRO A 725 -4.26 20.90 -33.04
C PRO A 725 -3.65 21.58 -34.28
N ASP A 726 -2.42 22.09 -34.18
CA ASP A 726 -1.72 22.74 -35.29
C ASP A 726 -1.20 21.70 -36.28
N ASP A 727 -0.65 20.59 -35.78
CA ASP A 727 -0.28 19.41 -36.57
C ASP A 727 -1.50 18.84 -37.31
N GLU A 728 -2.64 18.76 -36.63
CA GLU A 728 -3.88 18.27 -37.23
C GLU A 728 -4.35 19.17 -38.38
N ARG A 729 -4.29 20.50 -38.21
CA ARG A 729 -4.62 21.45 -39.29
C ARG A 729 -3.66 21.29 -40.47
N LEU A 730 -2.37 21.15 -40.22
CA LEU A 730 -1.36 20.92 -41.25
C LEU A 730 -1.65 19.63 -42.03
N VAL A 731 -1.84 18.51 -41.33
CA VAL A 731 -2.12 17.21 -41.95
C VAL A 731 -3.43 17.26 -42.74
N LYS A 732 -4.48 17.90 -42.23
CA LYS A 732 -5.75 18.08 -42.96
C LYS A 732 -5.55 18.81 -44.29
N VAL A 733 -4.90 19.97 -44.27
CA VAL A 733 -4.66 20.77 -45.49
C VAL A 733 -3.86 19.97 -46.52
N LYS A 734 -2.78 19.31 -46.09
CA LYS A 734 -1.93 18.51 -46.98
C LYS A 734 -2.63 17.25 -47.49
N MET A 735 -3.46 16.61 -46.66
CA MET A 735 -4.26 15.45 -47.06
C MET A 735 -5.31 15.83 -48.11
N GLU A 736 -5.98 16.97 -47.99
CA GLU A 736 -6.93 17.44 -49.03
C GLU A 736 -6.21 17.76 -50.35
N ALA A 737 -5.03 18.39 -50.29
CA ALA A 737 -4.20 18.59 -51.49
C ALA A 737 -3.80 17.26 -52.13
N LEU A 738 -3.42 16.26 -51.32
CA LEU A 738 -3.05 14.92 -51.80
C LEU A 738 -4.26 14.17 -52.39
N LYS A 739 -5.47 14.37 -51.85
CA LYS A 739 -6.69 13.79 -52.43
C LYS A 739 -6.96 14.30 -53.84
N ALA A 740 -6.74 15.60 -54.06
CA ALA A 740 -6.86 16.20 -55.38
C ALA A 740 -5.78 15.68 -56.36
N ALA A 741 -4.56 15.44 -55.88
CA ALA A 741 -3.45 14.96 -56.71
C ALA A 741 -3.50 13.45 -57.01
N LEU A 742 -4.05 12.63 -56.11
CA LEU A 742 -4.05 11.17 -56.20
C LEU A 742 -5.44 10.60 -55.86
N PRO A 743 -6.39 10.46 -56.79
CA PRO A 743 -7.75 9.94 -56.53
C PRO A 743 -7.79 8.46 -56.09
N GLU A 744 -8.86 8.03 -55.41
CA GLU A 744 -9.02 6.65 -54.87
C GLU A 744 -9.33 5.57 -55.92
N SER A 745 -9.49 5.93 -57.19
CA SER A 745 -9.84 4.95 -58.23
C SER A 745 -8.68 4.02 -58.60
N GLY A 746 -7.41 4.38 -58.30
CA GLY A 746 -6.22 3.64 -58.77
C GLY A 746 -6.00 3.69 -60.29
N LEU A 747 -6.99 4.18 -61.05
CA LEU A 747 -7.02 4.26 -62.50
C LEU A 747 -6.38 5.55 -63.04
N GLY A 748 -6.16 6.55 -62.19
CA GLY A 748 -5.67 7.87 -62.60
C GLY A 748 -6.74 8.77 -63.21
N ILE A 749 -8.01 8.39 -63.07
CA ILE A 749 -9.22 9.14 -63.48
C ILE A 749 -10.13 9.33 -62.26
N SER A 750 -10.98 10.35 -62.24
CA SER A 750 -11.95 10.56 -61.17
C SER A 750 -13.04 9.48 -61.17
N GLU A 751 -13.80 9.38 -60.07
CA GLU A 751 -14.92 8.44 -59.99
C GLU A 751 -16.04 8.82 -60.98
N GLU A 752 -16.25 10.12 -61.19
CA GLU A 752 -17.17 10.66 -62.19
C GLU A 752 -16.72 10.27 -63.62
N GLU A 753 -15.43 10.38 -63.92
CA GLU A 753 -14.85 9.94 -65.20
C GLU A 753 -14.99 8.42 -65.39
N ARG A 754 -14.76 7.63 -64.33
CA ARG A 754 -14.95 6.17 -64.38
C ARG A 754 -16.39 5.80 -64.72
N VAL A 755 -17.37 6.43 -64.06
CA VAL A 755 -18.79 6.20 -64.33
C VAL A 755 -19.14 6.59 -65.77
N GLN A 756 -18.66 7.73 -66.25
CA GLN A 756 -18.87 8.18 -67.63
C GLN A 756 -18.26 7.23 -68.66
N ILE A 757 -17.07 6.69 -68.41
CA ILE A 757 -16.40 5.74 -69.33
C ILE A 757 -17.18 4.42 -69.40
N VAL A 758 -17.63 3.89 -68.27
CA VAL A 758 -18.41 2.64 -68.23
C VAL A 758 -19.77 2.83 -68.90
N GLU A 759 -20.43 3.97 -68.66
CA GLU A 759 -21.72 4.31 -69.27
C GLU A 759 -21.58 4.53 -70.79
N ALA A 760 -20.52 5.21 -71.25
CA ALA A 760 -20.27 5.45 -72.67
C ALA A 760 -19.93 4.18 -73.45
N MET A 761 -19.22 3.23 -72.84
CA MET A 761 -18.84 1.96 -73.48
C MET A 761 -19.99 0.94 -73.48
N GLY A 762 -20.97 1.06 -72.57
CA GLY A 762 -22.23 0.32 -72.62
C GLY A 762 -22.13 -1.20 -72.42
N PHE A 763 -20.99 -1.72 -71.95
CA PHE A 763 -20.81 -3.16 -71.74
C PHE A 763 -21.43 -3.65 -70.43
N PRO A 764 -21.95 -4.91 -70.39
CA PRO A 764 -22.29 -5.58 -69.14
C PRO A 764 -21.09 -5.71 -68.20
N ARG A 765 -21.33 -6.04 -66.92
CA ARG A 765 -20.25 -6.29 -65.95
C ARG A 765 -19.41 -7.51 -66.38
N GLY A 766 -18.09 -7.42 -66.26
CA GLY A 766 -17.13 -8.49 -66.51
C GLY A 766 -16.34 -8.36 -67.81
N HIS A 767 -16.40 -7.20 -68.48
CA HIS A 767 -15.74 -6.93 -69.76
C HIS A 767 -14.41 -6.16 -69.65
N TRP A 768 -14.06 -5.69 -68.44
CA TRP A 768 -12.86 -4.89 -68.20
C TRP A 768 -11.71 -5.74 -67.65
N PHE A 769 -10.53 -5.59 -68.25
CA PHE A 769 -9.31 -6.35 -67.94
C PHE A 769 -8.11 -5.41 -67.82
N LYS A 770 -7.03 -5.90 -67.23
CA LYS A 770 -5.75 -5.19 -67.12
C LYS A 770 -4.59 -6.03 -67.60
N CYS A 771 -3.62 -5.39 -68.24
CA CYS A 771 -2.38 -6.03 -68.66
C CYS A 771 -1.45 -6.30 -67.45
N ARG A 772 -0.34 -7.00 -67.67
CA ARG A 772 0.68 -7.28 -66.64
C ARG A 772 1.18 -6.05 -65.86
N ASN A 773 1.14 -4.87 -66.49
CA ASN A 773 1.56 -3.61 -65.88
C ASN A 773 0.39 -2.76 -65.34
N GLY A 774 -0.84 -3.28 -65.34
CA GLY A 774 -2.00 -2.64 -64.73
C GLY A 774 -2.78 -1.67 -65.61
N HIS A 775 -2.46 -1.53 -66.90
CA HIS A 775 -3.23 -0.71 -67.84
C HIS A 775 -4.53 -1.40 -68.22
N VAL A 776 -5.64 -0.67 -68.12
CA VAL A 776 -7.00 -1.19 -68.29
C VAL A 776 -7.45 -1.15 -69.74
N TYR A 777 -8.09 -2.21 -70.20
CA TYR A 777 -8.69 -2.33 -71.52
C TYR A 777 -10.00 -3.14 -71.43
N ALA A 778 -10.87 -3.01 -72.43
CA ALA A 778 -12.13 -3.76 -72.49
C ALA A 778 -12.09 -4.80 -73.62
N ILE A 779 -12.77 -5.93 -73.43
CA ILE A 779 -13.06 -6.92 -74.47
C ILE A 779 -14.54 -6.81 -74.80
N SER A 780 -14.88 -6.49 -76.05
CA SER A 780 -16.26 -6.16 -76.45
C SER A 780 -17.19 -7.37 -76.48
N ASP A 781 -17.15 -8.14 -77.58
CA ASP A 781 -18.29 -8.89 -78.12
C ASP A 781 -18.99 -9.80 -77.11
N CYS A 782 -18.27 -10.80 -76.61
CA CYS A 782 -18.76 -11.77 -75.63
C CYS A 782 -18.02 -11.65 -74.28
N GLY A 783 -17.11 -10.67 -74.15
CA GLY A 783 -16.20 -10.55 -73.01
C GLY A 783 -15.15 -11.67 -72.90
N GLY A 784 -15.10 -12.60 -73.86
CA GLY A 784 -14.09 -13.65 -73.98
C GLY A 784 -12.95 -13.26 -74.92
N ALA A 785 -11.72 -13.57 -74.53
CA ALA A 785 -10.54 -13.17 -75.29
C ALA A 785 -10.34 -14.04 -76.55
N MET A 786 -10.51 -13.44 -77.73
CA MET A 786 -10.41 -14.14 -79.03
C MET A 786 -9.20 -13.72 -79.87
N GLU A 787 -8.62 -12.57 -79.55
CA GLU A 787 -7.44 -12.04 -80.22
C GLU A 787 -6.37 -11.61 -79.21
N ARG A 788 -5.10 -11.85 -79.54
CA ARG A 788 -3.95 -11.28 -78.84
C ARG A 788 -3.53 -9.98 -79.50
N SER A 789 -3.44 -8.92 -78.72
CA SER A 789 -2.96 -7.61 -79.16
C SER A 789 -1.87 -7.08 -78.22
N ARG A 790 -1.38 -5.86 -78.48
CA ARG A 790 -0.39 -5.18 -77.66
C ARG A 790 -1.00 -3.99 -76.96
N CYS A 791 -0.75 -3.87 -75.66
CA CYS A 791 -1.14 -2.72 -74.87
C CYS A 791 -0.58 -1.43 -75.51
N PRO A 792 -1.41 -0.42 -75.82
CA PRO A 792 -0.94 0.84 -76.40
C PRO A 792 0.10 1.55 -75.52
N GLU A 793 0.00 1.39 -74.20
CA GLU A 793 0.84 2.09 -73.22
C GLU A 793 2.16 1.36 -72.93
N CYS A 794 2.14 0.04 -72.71
CA CYS A 794 3.34 -0.70 -72.29
C CYS A 794 3.85 -1.75 -73.29
N GLN A 795 3.18 -1.92 -74.43
CA GLN A 795 3.49 -2.91 -75.47
C GLN A 795 3.45 -4.39 -74.99
N GLY A 796 3.00 -4.63 -73.75
CA GLY A 796 2.74 -5.95 -73.19
C GLY A 796 1.56 -6.64 -73.89
N ILE A 797 1.52 -7.96 -73.82
CA ILE A 797 0.45 -8.76 -74.43
C ILE A 797 -0.87 -8.47 -73.72
N ILE A 798 -1.92 -8.18 -74.48
CA ILE A 798 -3.30 -8.03 -74.01
C ILE A 798 -4.23 -8.95 -74.80
N GLY A 799 -5.37 -9.33 -74.22
CA GLY A 799 -6.29 -10.28 -74.84
C GLY A 799 -5.91 -11.73 -74.59
N GLY A 800 -6.07 -12.59 -75.60
CA GLY A 800 -6.01 -14.06 -75.47
C GLY A 800 -6.57 -14.76 -76.70
N GLU A 801 -6.72 -16.09 -76.65
CA GLU A 801 -7.21 -16.89 -77.78
C GLU A 801 -8.24 -17.92 -77.29
N ASN A 802 -9.18 -18.34 -78.14
CA ASN A 802 -10.19 -19.37 -77.83
C ASN A 802 -11.01 -19.08 -76.57
N HIS A 803 -11.39 -17.82 -76.36
CA HIS A 803 -12.07 -17.32 -75.16
C HIS A 803 -11.28 -17.50 -73.85
N ALA A 804 -9.99 -17.84 -73.93
CA ALA A 804 -9.10 -17.93 -72.79
C ALA A 804 -8.23 -16.68 -72.72
N LEU A 805 -8.37 -15.93 -71.63
CA LEU A 805 -7.53 -14.77 -71.35
C LEU A 805 -6.06 -15.19 -71.18
N ASP A 806 -5.13 -14.41 -71.74
CA ASP A 806 -3.71 -14.66 -71.55
C ASP A 806 -3.35 -14.61 -70.05
N ARG A 807 -2.48 -15.50 -69.60
CA ARG A 807 -2.14 -15.69 -68.18
C ARG A 807 -1.52 -14.45 -67.54
N SER A 808 -0.98 -13.53 -68.35
CA SER A 808 -0.42 -12.29 -67.84
C SER A 808 -1.44 -11.18 -67.59
N ASN A 809 -2.71 -11.41 -67.93
CA ASN A 809 -3.79 -10.43 -67.81
C ASN A 809 -4.75 -10.82 -66.68
N GLU A 810 -5.38 -9.83 -66.09
CA GLU A 810 -6.31 -10.01 -64.96
C GLU A 810 -7.62 -9.25 -65.22
N LEU A 811 -8.71 -9.65 -64.56
CA LEU A 811 -9.94 -8.87 -64.54
C LEU A 811 -9.68 -7.53 -63.83
N ALA A 812 -10.32 -6.45 -64.28
CA ALA A 812 -10.25 -5.12 -63.68
C ALA A 812 -11.58 -4.77 -62.97
N PRO A 813 -11.88 -5.39 -61.81
CA PRO A 813 -13.11 -5.14 -61.04
C PRO A 813 -13.27 -3.69 -60.60
N GLU A 814 -12.16 -2.95 -60.53
CA GLU A 814 -12.13 -1.51 -60.26
C GLU A 814 -12.92 -0.67 -61.29
N MET A 815 -13.22 -1.18 -62.48
CA MET A 815 -14.02 -0.47 -63.49
C MET A 815 -15.52 -0.64 -63.31
N ASP A 816 -16.02 -1.85 -63.06
CA ASP A 816 -17.46 -2.16 -63.16
C ASP A 816 -18.02 -2.99 -61.98
N GLY A 817 -17.16 -3.32 -61.01
CA GLY A 817 -17.50 -4.13 -59.84
C GLY A 817 -17.75 -5.61 -60.13
N ALA A 818 -17.30 -6.14 -61.28
CA ALA A 818 -17.47 -7.54 -61.62
C ALA A 818 -16.63 -8.48 -60.74
N THR A 819 -17.22 -9.59 -60.28
CA THR A 819 -16.50 -10.62 -59.51
C THR A 819 -15.91 -11.73 -60.39
N HIS A 820 -16.32 -11.78 -61.66
CA HIS A 820 -15.91 -12.76 -62.65
C HIS A 820 -15.94 -12.13 -64.06
N ALA A 821 -15.13 -12.66 -64.97
CA ALA A 821 -15.19 -12.27 -66.37
C ALA A 821 -16.52 -12.69 -66.99
N ALA A 822 -17.04 -11.88 -67.91
CA ALA A 822 -18.30 -12.13 -68.61
C ALA A 822 -18.29 -13.48 -69.36
N TRP A 823 -17.12 -13.92 -69.81
CA TRP A 823 -16.89 -15.26 -70.34
C TRP A 823 -16.03 -16.11 -69.40
N SER A 824 -16.68 -16.80 -68.46
CA SER A 824 -16.03 -17.74 -67.53
C SER A 824 -16.93 -18.97 -67.31
N GLU A 825 -16.35 -20.11 -66.91
CA GLU A 825 -17.14 -21.29 -66.52
C GLU A 825 -18.15 -20.96 -65.40
N ILE A 826 -17.82 -19.99 -64.54
CA ILE A 826 -18.70 -19.49 -63.48
C ILE A 826 -19.87 -18.67 -64.05
N ALA A 827 -19.64 -17.81 -65.05
CA ALA A 827 -20.71 -17.07 -65.74
C ALA A 827 -21.64 -18.01 -66.51
N ASN A 828 -21.08 -18.99 -67.22
CA ASN A 828 -21.83 -20.00 -67.97
C ASN A 828 -22.67 -20.90 -67.05
N ASN A 829 -22.15 -21.26 -65.87
CA ASN A 829 -22.89 -22.02 -64.87
C ASN A 829 -24.01 -21.20 -64.20
N MET A 830 -23.86 -19.88 -64.03
CA MET A 830 -24.92 -19.01 -63.50
C MET A 830 -26.03 -18.72 -64.52
N LEU A 831 -25.71 -18.61 -65.81
CA LEU A 831 -26.72 -18.50 -66.89
C LEU A 831 -27.56 -19.78 -66.97
N ASN A 832 -26.94 -20.97 -66.87
CA ASN A 832 -27.66 -22.25 -66.82
C ASN A 832 -28.58 -22.38 -65.59
N PHE A 833 -28.21 -21.78 -64.44
CA PHE A 833 -29.06 -21.76 -63.24
C PHE A 833 -30.25 -20.79 -63.35
N ALA A 834 -30.09 -19.67 -64.07
CA ALA A 834 -31.16 -18.69 -64.27
C ALA A 834 -32.24 -19.20 -65.25
N GLU A 835 -31.88 -20.03 -66.24
CA GLU A 835 -32.85 -20.64 -67.16
C GLU A 835 -33.70 -21.76 -66.50
N LEU A 836 -33.14 -22.49 -65.52
CA LEU A 836 -33.88 -23.48 -64.73
C LEU A 836 -34.99 -22.86 -63.86
N HIS A 837 -34.88 -21.58 -63.50
CA HIS A 837 -35.90 -20.86 -62.72
C HIS A 837 -36.99 -20.20 -63.56
N ARG A 838 -36.96 -20.29 -64.90
CA ARG A 838 -38.05 -19.81 -65.78
C ARG A 838 -39.09 -20.89 -66.14
N PHE A 839 -38.90 -22.12 -65.68
CA PHE A 839 -39.83 -23.24 -65.90
C PHE A 839 -40.44 -23.83 -64.61
N HIS A 840 -40.39 -23.10 -63.49
CA HIS A 840 -41.09 -23.48 -62.26
C HIS A 840 -41.90 -22.35 -61.63
#